data_AF-A0A0P6XU59-F1
#
_entry.id   AF-A0A0P6XU59-F1
#
_cell.length_a   1.000
_cell.length_b   1.000
_cell.length_c   1.000
_cell.angle_alpha   90.00
_cell.angle_beta   90.00
_cell.angle_gamma   90.00
#
_symmetry.space_group_name_H-M   'P 1'
#
loop_
_entity.id
_entity.type
_entity.pdbx_description
1 polymer ?
#
loop_
_entity_poly.entity_id
_entity_poly.type
_entity_poly.pdbx_seq_one_letter_code
_entity_poly.pdbx_strand_id
1 'polypeptide(L)'
;MMRLWPRVRSFVLALVFLSIAVLCATDSTPAQSDTEPRTVPNACMGNCVVDVNFLHAGMGDTQAKNAFHAWYDTYYTLTGCDDPAWKTDLFFLLDVAGEIVGAPGAPTLQCWQGLMGQASLCADSCAEYFIPHAKYAPNVRLTLGAGQPGLLEVTLDNDANLNSLPELQPNAYSRQFHLLTTLQREGGSALLVNDTAMPSLSFPNWVTRGGYSDCASAYGADADRCRLLEGLNTPSEASAAVEFLDGVLYDLSGQVDDLSDASGSFSADGFVRLLSNNDSLTINQGDFAGYVWVKTHNLSENTHTQQLIPWDAQNQPVTIVNHECNSWLSTCWITGDRTESDAYVFALRGPAEKRLEGSYTITVSAEIQHDKDILDNRASYSYDAAAAGGVGEAQDGVEPPDQGISVSDLPVIELPGPGVYPNSLPAQGPGLLYRLDVPPGVRFLFVQLESLDGGPFSYFVRRGAIPVPDYPQIFEDYHCWSQSDADYAGGCPFPQPYPDAYYIFVSRLQGTSFQLKVEWSTSADAATPTAQPTPPAGGGLSSGFSEVEVNDGRATANAWDLQQPFTGQVSRFADRDYVLLNIPQPGIYTFTLSDAGPDLRAKLTLVRTSSGNSIDTSRASAKGQPVSLTFDGSAGEQYNLIVAAAEMTSGAANQPYQLALTGFIPDPDEPNDERATATFWDVAQGPALGYFWDTTTGRADYFRLIAPPTQAGTEVSFQLSNPAPDLRVRLTLINAVGLFQENTPYSAPGQPVTLSRALEANKEYYLKLESMDYKTSLQPYTLSASYTPASTQTGPTETGRPVRLHGIVFNQGSLLPGPIRDVEIYAQVGSQPAALIATTGTLGRYSATVQAAEGQTVRIWAVKAGCVFEPAQDLWSPDPRQRSHRSVFRLMGAQLIQATPTPPPASAETPLPPLLPTLPATLAAQTPTLPAAQGETSISGSVWRLFPGSPAAGVGAARLILTVNGVEQPPVLSGIDGSYSLSAPGLRVGDQLSLRAEGDEDQFEPSAYSWQAEAGVSAWTYDFYSYWGEITTSAPDDQNRLYGRVTGSQGQGVAGVYVVVQMGTSDALQRLGPTDANGFFDGYVRLPARVMVTVWVEGGGYAPSRAQFFHAYQPEDRAINFTQIPAQGK
;
A
#
# COMPACT_ATOMS: atom_id res chain seq x y z
N MET A 1 -24.04 -19.17 -58.25
CA MET A 1 -23.98 -19.95 -56.99
C MET A 1 -22.57 -19.84 -56.43
N MET A 2 -22.44 -19.57 -55.12
CA MET A 2 -21.21 -19.52 -54.30
C MET A 2 -20.25 -18.34 -54.61
N ARG A 3 -19.86 -17.41 -53.71
CA ARG A 3 -19.79 -17.34 -52.23
C ARG A 3 -19.88 -15.86 -51.76
N LEU A 4 -20.88 -15.52 -50.95
CA LEU A 4 -20.82 -14.44 -49.94
C LEU A 4 -20.50 -15.11 -48.61
N TRP A 5 -19.40 -14.78 -47.91
CA TRP A 5 -19.23 -15.21 -46.49
C TRP A 5 -18.19 -14.54 -45.56
N PRO A 6 -17.46 -13.44 -45.87
CA PRO A 6 -16.61 -12.83 -44.83
C PRO A 6 -17.07 -11.46 -44.27
N ARG A 7 -18.04 -10.77 -44.90
CA ARG A 7 -18.38 -9.37 -44.54
C ARG A 7 -19.43 -9.15 -43.43
N VAL A 8 -20.01 -10.20 -42.85
CA VAL A 8 -21.03 -10.07 -41.80
C VAL A 8 -20.45 -10.32 -40.38
N ARG A 9 -19.24 -10.89 -40.26
CA ARG A 9 -18.62 -11.22 -38.96
C ARG A 9 -17.91 -10.04 -38.28
N SER A 10 -17.31 -9.09 -39.02
CA SER A 10 -16.55 -7.97 -38.41
C SER A 10 -17.43 -6.80 -37.93
N PHE A 11 -18.65 -6.68 -38.47
CA PHE A 11 -19.59 -5.61 -38.10
C PHE A 11 -20.38 -5.94 -36.82
N VAL A 12 -20.56 -7.23 -36.51
CA VAL A 12 -21.17 -7.70 -35.26
C VAL A 12 -20.17 -7.73 -34.10
N LEU A 13 -18.87 -7.93 -34.36
CA LEU A 13 -17.82 -7.82 -33.34
C LEU A 13 -17.60 -6.38 -32.85
N ALA A 14 -17.69 -5.39 -33.73
CA ALA A 14 -17.48 -3.97 -33.38
C ALA A 14 -18.61 -3.37 -32.52
N LEU A 15 -19.84 -3.91 -32.63
CA LEU A 15 -20.98 -3.52 -31.80
C LEU A 15 -20.97 -4.17 -30.41
N VAL A 16 -20.32 -5.34 -30.25
CA VAL A 16 -20.17 -6.05 -28.96
C VAL A 16 -19.04 -5.46 -28.12
N PHE A 17 -17.97 -4.94 -28.74
CA PHE A 17 -16.88 -4.25 -28.02
C PHE A 17 -17.25 -2.84 -27.51
N LEU A 18 -18.13 -2.13 -28.24
CA LEU A 18 -18.60 -0.80 -27.84
C LEU A 18 -19.56 -0.84 -26.64
N SER A 19 -20.15 -1.99 -26.34
CA SER A 19 -21.04 -2.18 -25.21
C SER A 19 -20.31 -2.65 -23.93
N ILE A 20 -19.16 -3.33 -24.05
CA ILE A 20 -18.39 -3.83 -22.89
C ILE A 20 -17.52 -2.74 -22.21
N ALA A 21 -17.12 -1.68 -22.92
CA ALA A 21 -16.27 -0.62 -22.36
C ALA A 21 -17.03 0.45 -21.54
N VAL A 22 -18.35 0.52 -21.73
CA VAL A 22 -19.25 1.42 -21.01
C VAL A 22 -19.39 0.75 -19.60
N LEU A 23 -19.54 -0.56 -19.56
CA LEU A 23 -19.74 -1.37 -18.37
C LEU A 23 -18.71 -1.29 -17.19
N CYS A 24 -17.46 -0.78 -17.32
CA CYS A 24 -16.44 -0.88 -16.24
C CYS A 24 -16.41 0.23 -15.14
N ALA A 25 -17.29 1.24 -15.13
CA ALA A 25 -17.11 2.41 -14.24
C ALA A 25 -18.26 2.65 -13.25
N THR A 26 -18.33 1.86 -12.16
CA THR A 26 -19.00 2.23 -10.87
C THR A 26 -18.47 1.29 -9.75
N ASP A 27 -17.91 1.68 -8.60
CA ASP A 27 -17.88 2.91 -7.80
C ASP A 27 -16.71 2.83 -6.80
N SER A 28 -16.15 3.98 -6.43
CA SER A 28 -15.99 4.37 -5.03
C SER A 28 -15.64 5.86 -4.95
N THR A 29 -16.67 6.69 -4.86
CA THR A 29 -16.52 8.12 -4.52
C THR A 29 -16.91 8.34 -3.05
N PRO A 30 -15.97 8.68 -2.16
CA PRO A 30 -16.31 9.20 -0.84
C PRO A 30 -16.36 10.73 -0.84
N ALA A 31 -17.55 11.26 -0.57
CA ALA A 31 -17.84 12.46 0.25
C ALA A 31 -19.20 13.06 -0.16
N GLN A 32 -20.27 12.70 0.56
CA GLN A 32 -21.32 13.66 0.90
C GLN A 32 -22.10 13.17 2.12
N SER A 33 -21.71 13.64 3.31
CA SER A 33 -22.58 13.63 4.48
C SER A 33 -23.72 14.64 4.24
N ASP A 34 -24.96 14.15 4.31
CA ASP A 34 -26.22 14.89 4.47
C ASP A 34 -27.09 15.18 3.24
N THR A 35 -26.94 14.44 2.13
CA THR A 35 -27.93 14.49 1.03
C THR A 35 -28.85 13.27 1.04
N GLU A 36 -30.13 13.48 0.71
CA GLU A 36 -31.19 12.46 0.59
C GLU A 36 -30.74 11.14 -0.06
N PRO A 37 -31.35 9.98 0.28
CA PRO A 37 -30.99 8.70 -0.34
C PRO A 37 -31.05 8.76 -1.87
N ARG A 38 -29.96 8.35 -2.53
CA ARG A 38 -29.82 8.36 -4.00
C ARG A 38 -29.48 6.98 -4.50
N THR A 39 -30.30 6.43 -5.39
CA THR A 39 -30.11 5.05 -5.88
C THR A 39 -29.02 5.06 -6.93
N VAL A 40 -27.97 4.27 -6.71
CA VAL A 40 -26.98 3.99 -7.75
C VAL A 40 -27.67 3.07 -8.77
N PRO A 41 -27.99 3.55 -9.98
CA PRO A 41 -28.83 2.80 -10.92
C PRO A 41 -28.18 1.46 -11.32
N ASN A 42 -26.86 1.47 -11.48
CA ASN A 42 -26.05 0.31 -11.86
C ASN A 42 -26.10 -0.79 -10.78
N ALA A 43 -25.91 -0.41 -9.51
CA ALA A 43 -25.95 -1.34 -8.39
C ALA A 43 -27.36 -1.91 -8.16
N CYS A 44 -28.40 -1.09 -8.30
CA CYS A 44 -29.80 -1.55 -8.25
C CYS A 44 -30.07 -2.59 -9.35
N MET A 45 -29.60 -2.33 -10.57
CA MET A 45 -29.82 -3.23 -11.69
C MET A 45 -29.07 -4.55 -11.55
N GLY A 46 -27.82 -4.52 -11.07
CA GLY A 46 -27.04 -5.73 -10.77
C GLY A 46 -27.75 -6.63 -9.76
N ASN A 47 -28.18 -6.07 -8.63
CA ASN A 47 -28.94 -6.79 -7.60
C ASN A 47 -30.28 -7.35 -8.13
N CYS A 48 -30.95 -6.63 -9.04
CA CYS A 48 -32.16 -7.13 -9.70
C CYS A 48 -31.90 -8.36 -10.57
N VAL A 49 -30.84 -8.35 -11.37
CA VAL A 49 -30.46 -9.49 -12.22
C VAL A 49 -30.12 -10.71 -11.37
N VAL A 50 -29.45 -10.49 -10.24
CA VAL A 50 -29.12 -11.55 -9.26
C VAL A 50 -30.39 -12.17 -8.66
N ASP A 51 -31.31 -11.32 -8.21
CA ASP A 51 -32.61 -11.77 -7.67
C ASP A 51 -33.40 -12.58 -8.70
N VAL A 52 -33.52 -12.07 -9.93
CA VAL A 52 -34.39 -12.68 -10.94
C VAL A 52 -33.86 -14.04 -11.44
N ASN A 53 -32.55 -14.27 -11.43
CA ASN A 53 -31.95 -15.48 -12.04
C ASN A 53 -31.38 -16.49 -11.04
N PHE A 54 -30.97 -16.05 -9.85
CA PHE A 54 -30.24 -16.89 -8.91
C PHE A 54 -30.97 -17.03 -7.58
N LEU A 55 -31.37 -15.92 -6.99
CA LEU A 55 -31.81 -15.91 -5.61
C LEU A 55 -33.32 -16.03 -5.45
N HIS A 56 -34.10 -15.53 -6.41
CA HIS A 56 -35.56 -15.60 -6.45
C HIS A 56 -36.23 -15.29 -5.11
N ALA A 57 -35.90 -14.16 -4.48
CA ALA A 57 -36.29 -13.87 -3.09
C ALA A 57 -37.81 -13.82 -2.85
N GLY A 58 -38.60 -13.59 -3.92
CA GLY A 58 -40.07 -13.68 -3.89
C GLY A 58 -40.63 -15.11 -3.77
N MET A 59 -39.77 -16.14 -3.77
CA MET A 59 -40.14 -17.55 -3.65
C MET A 59 -39.66 -18.13 -2.31
N GLY A 60 -40.30 -19.19 -1.84
CA GLY A 60 -39.76 -19.94 -0.69
C GLY A 60 -38.45 -20.66 -1.07
N ASP A 61 -37.54 -20.85 -0.11
CA ASP A 61 -36.18 -21.39 -0.33
C ASP A 61 -36.13 -22.62 -1.24
N THR A 62 -37.02 -23.59 -1.04
CA THR A 62 -37.09 -24.79 -1.89
C THR A 62 -37.46 -24.47 -3.33
N GLN A 63 -38.39 -23.54 -3.55
CA GLN A 63 -38.84 -23.14 -4.88
C GLN A 63 -37.77 -22.30 -5.58
N ALA A 64 -37.11 -21.39 -4.85
CA ALA A 64 -36.00 -20.59 -5.34
C ALA A 64 -34.82 -21.49 -5.78
N LYS A 65 -34.41 -22.44 -4.93
CA LYS A 65 -33.39 -23.44 -5.24
C LYS A 65 -33.73 -24.24 -6.50
N ASN A 66 -34.97 -24.72 -6.60
CA ASN A 66 -35.43 -25.48 -7.76
C ASN A 66 -35.46 -24.63 -9.05
N ALA A 67 -35.86 -23.36 -8.94
CA ALA A 67 -35.87 -22.41 -10.05
C ALA A 67 -34.45 -22.14 -10.56
N PHE A 68 -33.48 -21.94 -9.66
CA PHE A 68 -32.07 -21.80 -10.02
C PHE A 68 -31.53 -23.05 -10.73
N HIS A 69 -31.77 -24.24 -10.18
CA HIS A 69 -31.30 -25.48 -10.80
C HIS A 69 -31.96 -25.72 -12.16
N ALA A 70 -33.25 -25.41 -12.31
CA ALA A 70 -33.95 -25.50 -13.59
C ALA A 70 -33.40 -24.48 -14.61
N TRP A 71 -33.14 -23.24 -14.19
CA TRP A 71 -32.47 -22.24 -15.01
C TRP A 71 -31.08 -22.72 -15.43
N TYR A 72 -30.31 -23.31 -14.52
CA TYR A 72 -29.00 -23.86 -14.86
C TYR A 72 -29.12 -24.99 -15.89
N ASP A 73 -30.01 -25.97 -15.64
CA ASP A 73 -30.18 -27.14 -16.49
C ASP A 73 -30.76 -26.86 -17.88
N THR A 74 -31.44 -25.72 -18.05
CA THR A 74 -32.15 -25.38 -19.29
C THR A 74 -31.55 -24.18 -20.00
N TYR A 75 -31.25 -23.10 -19.29
CA TYR A 75 -30.72 -21.88 -19.87
C TYR A 75 -29.20 -21.91 -19.87
N TYR A 76 -28.55 -22.16 -18.73
CA TYR A 76 -27.09 -22.10 -18.62
C TYR A 76 -26.38 -23.13 -19.50
N THR A 77 -26.80 -24.40 -19.41
CA THR A 77 -26.21 -25.52 -20.16
C THR A 77 -26.53 -25.50 -21.66
N LEU A 78 -27.69 -24.99 -22.08
CA LEU A 78 -28.13 -25.05 -23.48
C LEU A 78 -27.74 -23.81 -24.30
N THR A 79 -27.27 -22.73 -23.65
CA THR A 79 -26.91 -21.47 -24.33
C THR A 79 -25.40 -21.17 -24.33
N GLY A 80 -24.57 -22.12 -23.89
CA GLY A 80 -23.11 -22.03 -23.93
C GLY A 80 -22.51 -21.11 -22.86
N CYS A 81 -23.16 -20.98 -21.70
CA CYS A 81 -22.66 -20.20 -20.55
C CYS A 81 -21.46 -20.88 -19.86
N ASP A 82 -21.12 -22.10 -20.25
CA ASP A 82 -19.99 -22.87 -19.72
C ASP A 82 -18.64 -22.48 -20.35
N ASP A 83 -18.64 -21.57 -21.34
CA ASP A 83 -17.42 -20.99 -21.94
C ASP A 83 -16.62 -20.17 -20.89
N PRO A 84 -15.31 -20.41 -20.70
CA PRO A 84 -14.50 -19.72 -19.70
C PRO A 84 -14.46 -18.19 -19.82
N ALA A 85 -14.77 -17.61 -20.99
CA ALA A 85 -14.92 -16.15 -21.12
C ALA A 85 -16.08 -15.60 -20.26
N TRP A 86 -17.20 -16.34 -20.17
CA TRP A 86 -18.39 -15.96 -19.42
C TRP A 86 -18.18 -15.91 -17.90
N LYS A 87 -17.41 -16.84 -17.34
CA LYS A 87 -17.24 -16.96 -15.88
C LYS A 87 -16.50 -15.76 -15.28
N THR A 88 -15.62 -15.16 -16.06
CA THR A 88 -14.92 -13.91 -15.71
C THR A 88 -15.87 -12.72 -15.83
N ASP A 89 -16.75 -12.74 -16.85
CA ASP A 89 -17.70 -11.67 -17.15
C ASP A 89 -18.93 -11.63 -16.22
N LEU A 90 -19.32 -12.73 -15.55
CA LEU A 90 -20.48 -12.74 -14.64
C LEU A 90 -20.22 -12.01 -13.31
N PHE A 91 -19.02 -12.18 -12.74
CA PHE A 91 -18.61 -11.45 -11.55
C PHE A 91 -18.28 -9.99 -11.87
N PHE A 92 -17.79 -9.74 -13.09
CA PHE A 92 -17.70 -8.41 -13.67
C PHE A 92 -19.11 -7.78 -13.81
N LEU A 93 -20.11 -8.45 -14.41
CA LEU A 93 -21.50 -7.99 -14.58
C LEU A 93 -22.19 -7.51 -13.29
N LEU A 94 -21.77 -7.99 -12.11
CA LEU A 94 -22.25 -7.52 -10.80
C LEU A 94 -21.78 -6.10 -10.46
N ASP A 95 -20.59 -5.69 -10.93
CA ASP A 95 -20.02 -4.36 -10.71
C ASP A 95 -20.38 -3.34 -11.80
N VAL A 96 -20.95 -3.84 -12.88
CA VAL A 96 -20.82 -3.24 -14.19
C VAL A 96 -22.16 -2.83 -14.78
N ALA A 97 -23.25 -3.48 -14.39
CA ALA A 97 -24.44 -3.64 -15.21
C ALA A 97 -25.00 -2.36 -15.89
N GLY A 98 -24.83 -1.14 -15.40
CA GLY A 98 -25.60 0.02 -15.89
C GLY A 98 -25.12 0.77 -17.13
N GLU A 99 -24.35 0.15 -18.01
CA GLU A 99 -23.79 0.86 -19.17
C GLU A 99 -24.11 0.22 -20.55
N ILE A 100 -25.10 -0.68 -20.63
CA ILE A 100 -25.64 -1.11 -21.95
C ILE A 100 -27.16 -1.08 -21.94
N VAL A 101 -27.74 0.00 -22.48
CA VAL A 101 -29.09 -0.03 -23.03
C VAL A 101 -29.10 0.67 -24.39
N GLY A 102 -29.07 -0.13 -25.48
CA GLY A 102 -29.39 0.38 -26.81
C GLY A 102 -28.80 -0.36 -28.02
N ALA A 103 -29.27 -1.56 -28.36
CA ALA A 103 -29.25 -2.05 -29.75
C ALA A 103 -30.22 -3.24 -29.98
N PRO A 104 -31.06 -3.23 -31.04
CA PRO A 104 -32.03 -4.29 -31.33
C PRO A 104 -31.51 -5.34 -32.34
N GLY A 105 -31.88 -6.62 -32.14
CA GLY A 105 -31.89 -7.63 -33.20
C GLY A 105 -31.61 -9.09 -32.77
N ALA A 106 -32.65 -9.92 -32.70
CA ALA A 106 -32.60 -11.40 -32.60
C ALA A 106 -32.36 -12.06 -33.99
N PRO A 107 -32.13 -13.40 -34.15
CA PRO A 107 -32.28 -14.53 -33.20
C PRO A 107 -31.18 -15.62 -33.25
N THR A 108 -30.51 -15.86 -32.11
CA THR A 108 -30.04 -17.14 -31.53
C THR A 108 -29.27 -16.73 -30.27
N LEU A 109 -29.97 -16.56 -29.15
CA LEU A 109 -29.42 -15.84 -28.00
C LEU A 109 -28.27 -16.63 -27.36
N GLN A 110 -27.06 -16.09 -27.43
CA GLN A 110 -25.93 -16.50 -26.58
C GLN A 110 -26.24 -16.09 -25.13
N CYS A 111 -25.67 -16.80 -24.14
CA CYS A 111 -25.91 -16.59 -22.71
C CYS A 111 -25.98 -15.12 -22.26
N TRP A 112 -25.04 -14.29 -22.73
CA TRP A 112 -24.98 -12.86 -22.41
C TRP A 112 -26.18 -12.07 -22.95
N GLN A 113 -26.72 -12.42 -24.11
CA GLN A 113 -27.81 -11.68 -24.74
C GLN A 113 -29.13 -11.85 -23.97
N GLY A 114 -29.33 -12.97 -23.27
CA GLY A 114 -30.51 -13.13 -22.43
C GLY A 114 -30.35 -12.53 -21.03
N LEU A 115 -29.15 -12.57 -20.40
CA LEU A 115 -28.93 -11.79 -19.18
C LEU A 115 -29.00 -10.29 -19.43
N MET A 116 -28.51 -9.79 -20.57
CA MET A 116 -28.70 -8.39 -20.97
C MET A 116 -30.16 -8.04 -21.25
N GLY A 117 -30.94 -8.99 -21.77
CA GLY A 117 -32.39 -8.86 -21.87
C GLY A 117 -33.05 -8.71 -20.49
N GLN A 118 -32.56 -9.44 -19.47
CA GLN A 118 -33.03 -9.29 -18.08
C GLN A 118 -32.55 -7.99 -17.43
N ALA A 119 -31.30 -7.59 -17.67
CA ALA A 119 -30.76 -6.30 -17.23
C ALA A 119 -31.61 -5.15 -17.78
N SER A 120 -32.01 -5.18 -19.06
CA SER A 120 -32.91 -4.17 -19.63
C SER A 120 -34.27 -4.12 -18.93
N LEU A 121 -34.81 -5.26 -18.47
CA LEU A 121 -36.09 -5.28 -17.73
C LEU A 121 -35.92 -4.75 -16.30
N CYS A 122 -34.75 -5.00 -15.70
CA CYS A 122 -34.35 -4.49 -14.41
C CYS A 122 -34.07 -2.97 -14.43
N ALA A 123 -33.53 -2.44 -15.55
CA ALA A 123 -33.26 -1.02 -15.73
C ALA A 123 -34.53 -0.17 -15.52
N ASP A 124 -35.67 -0.60 -16.07
CA ASP A 124 -36.95 0.10 -15.92
C ASP A 124 -37.41 0.16 -14.45
N SER A 125 -37.05 -0.83 -13.63
CA SER A 125 -37.37 -0.87 -12.19
C SER A 125 -36.38 -0.07 -11.34
N CYS A 126 -35.26 0.37 -11.92
CA CYS A 126 -34.15 1.09 -11.26
C CYS A 126 -33.88 2.48 -11.88
N ALA A 127 -34.72 2.95 -12.81
CA ALA A 127 -34.49 4.17 -13.61
C ALA A 127 -34.77 5.49 -12.88
N GLU A 128 -35.44 5.46 -11.73
CA GLU A 128 -35.74 6.65 -10.93
C GLU A 128 -34.64 6.89 -9.88
N TYR A 129 -34.07 8.09 -9.88
CA TYR A 129 -32.90 8.46 -9.05
C TYR A 129 -33.24 8.64 -7.56
N PHE A 130 -34.52 8.84 -7.24
CA PHE A 130 -35.06 9.13 -5.91
C PHE A 130 -36.14 8.12 -5.50
N ILE A 131 -35.93 6.82 -5.74
CA ILE A 131 -36.89 5.81 -5.27
C ILE A 131 -36.66 5.65 -3.76
N PRO A 132 -37.55 6.12 -2.88
CA PRO A 132 -37.29 6.09 -1.44
C PRO A 132 -37.23 4.66 -0.90
N HIS A 133 -37.59 3.65 -1.71
CA HIS A 133 -37.71 2.24 -1.32
C HIS A 133 -37.36 1.28 -2.48
N ALA A 134 -36.28 1.55 -3.23
CA ALA A 134 -35.87 0.68 -4.33
C ALA A 134 -35.60 -0.76 -3.84
N LYS A 135 -36.41 -1.74 -4.30
CA LYS A 135 -36.34 -3.14 -3.84
C LYS A 135 -34.91 -3.71 -3.84
N TYR A 136 -34.13 -3.37 -4.86
CA TYR A 136 -32.79 -3.91 -5.14
C TYR A 136 -31.63 -3.05 -4.63
N ALA A 137 -31.94 -2.05 -3.83
CA ALA A 137 -30.93 -1.18 -3.29
C ALA A 137 -30.28 -1.78 -2.02
N PRO A 138 -28.97 -1.55 -1.82
CA PRO A 138 -28.27 -1.98 -0.61
C PRO A 138 -28.79 -1.23 0.62
N ASN A 139 -28.66 -1.88 1.78
CA ASN A 139 -28.65 -1.25 3.10
C ASN A 139 -27.63 -2.01 3.97
N VAL A 140 -27.18 -1.42 5.08
CA VAL A 140 -26.50 -2.03 6.22
C VAL A 140 -26.93 -1.29 7.48
N ARG A 141 -27.57 -2.00 8.41
CA ARG A 141 -27.89 -1.44 9.72
C ARG A 141 -26.70 -1.54 10.65
N LEU A 142 -26.48 -0.50 11.45
CA LEU A 142 -25.51 -0.46 12.54
C LEU A 142 -26.23 -0.54 13.89
N THR A 143 -25.75 -1.45 14.75
CA THR A 143 -26.21 -1.60 16.13
C THR A 143 -25.02 -1.49 17.07
N LEU A 144 -25.07 -0.56 18.04
CA LEU A 144 -24.05 -0.45 19.09
C LEU A 144 -24.10 -1.67 20.01
N GLY A 145 -22.96 -2.34 20.16
CA GLY A 145 -22.75 -3.37 21.18
C GLY A 145 -22.28 -2.76 22.49
N ALA A 146 -21.15 -2.06 22.45
CA ALA A 146 -20.53 -1.37 23.58
C ALA A 146 -19.94 -0.02 23.14
N GLY A 147 -19.93 0.97 24.04
CA GLY A 147 -19.34 2.28 23.81
C GLY A 147 -18.77 2.86 25.10
N GLN A 148 -17.47 3.18 25.10
CA GLN A 148 -16.76 3.86 26.17
C GLN A 148 -15.73 4.81 25.55
N PRO A 149 -15.27 5.87 26.25
CA PRO A 149 -14.26 6.77 25.70
C PRO A 149 -13.09 5.98 25.09
N GLY A 150 -12.85 6.16 23.78
CA GLY A 150 -11.76 5.51 23.06
C GLY A 150 -12.05 4.12 22.50
N LEU A 151 -13.22 3.53 22.75
CA LEU A 151 -13.62 2.22 22.25
C LEU A 151 -15.09 2.20 21.80
N LEU A 152 -15.33 1.52 20.69
CA LEU A 152 -16.65 1.27 20.12
C LEU A 152 -16.71 -0.17 19.62
N GLU A 153 -17.79 -0.87 19.92
CA GLU A 153 -18.16 -2.11 19.25
C GLU A 153 -19.48 -1.91 18.50
N VAL A 154 -19.50 -2.30 17.23
CA VAL A 154 -20.67 -2.20 16.36
C VAL A 154 -20.91 -3.49 15.60
N THR A 155 -22.17 -3.91 15.56
CA THR A 155 -22.65 -4.97 14.67
C THR A 155 -23.26 -4.32 13.44
N LEU A 156 -22.87 -4.82 12.27
CA LEU A 156 -23.36 -4.47 10.95
C LEU A 156 -24.25 -5.61 10.48
N ASP A 157 -25.54 -5.38 10.31
CA ASP A 157 -26.47 -6.46 9.96
C ASP A 157 -27.48 -6.06 8.89
N ASN A 158 -27.78 -7.02 8.02
CA ASN A 158 -28.88 -6.95 7.05
C ASN A 158 -30.03 -7.89 7.42
N ASP A 159 -29.84 -8.73 8.44
CA ASP A 159 -30.85 -9.65 8.93
C ASP A 159 -31.96 -8.92 9.70
N ALA A 160 -31.63 -7.94 10.57
CA ALA A 160 -32.65 -7.24 11.36
C ALA A 160 -33.56 -6.34 10.51
N ASN A 161 -33.17 -6.08 9.26
CA ASN A 161 -33.96 -5.38 8.25
C ASN A 161 -34.87 -6.29 7.43
N LEU A 162 -34.87 -7.60 7.69
CA LEU A 162 -35.87 -8.50 7.11
C LEU A 162 -37.26 -8.22 7.69
N ASN A 163 -38.22 -8.00 6.80
CA ASN A 163 -39.64 -7.79 7.12
C ASN A 163 -39.96 -6.50 7.90
N SER A 164 -39.00 -5.60 8.13
CA SER A 164 -39.22 -4.31 8.79
C SER A 164 -39.96 -3.30 7.91
N LEU A 165 -39.89 -3.46 6.57
CA LEU A 165 -40.62 -2.63 5.60
C LEU A 165 -41.46 -3.54 4.67
N PRO A 166 -42.78 -3.32 4.51
CA PRO A 166 -43.68 -4.19 3.73
C PRO A 166 -43.35 -4.29 2.22
N GLU A 167 -42.57 -3.36 1.68
CA GLU A 167 -42.11 -3.34 0.28
C GLU A 167 -40.74 -4.03 0.08
N LEU A 168 -40.10 -4.46 1.18
CA LEU A 168 -38.77 -5.01 1.22
C LEU A 168 -38.80 -6.51 1.49
N GLN A 169 -38.75 -7.31 0.44
CA GLN A 169 -37.90 -8.51 0.45
C GLN A 169 -36.61 -8.10 -0.24
N PRO A 170 -35.67 -7.47 0.48
CA PRO A 170 -34.42 -7.01 -0.12
C PRO A 170 -33.65 -8.23 -0.57
N ASN A 171 -33.07 -8.13 -1.75
CA ASN A 171 -32.16 -9.14 -2.22
C ASN A 171 -30.97 -8.49 -2.89
N ALA A 172 -30.36 -7.62 -2.11
CA ALA A 172 -29.25 -6.79 -2.50
C ALA A 172 -28.01 -7.19 -1.72
N TYR A 173 -26.86 -6.94 -2.33
CA TYR A 173 -25.57 -7.01 -1.65
C TYR A 173 -25.12 -5.58 -1.37
N SER A 174 -24.59 -5.33 -0.17
CA SER A 174 -24.12 -3.99 0.23
C SER A 174 -22.93 -3.52 -0.60
N ARG A 175 -22.23 -4.46 -1.27
CA ARG A 175 -20.90 -4.26 -1.89
C ARG A 175 -19.86 -3.90 -0.83
N GLN A 176 -18.59 -3.75 -1.21
CA GLN A 176 -17.59 -3.27 -0.26
C GLN A 176 -17.89 -1.80 0.10
N PHE A 177 -17.73 -1.46 1.37
CA PHE A 177 -18.04 -0.13 1.89
C PHE A 177 -17.10 0.25 3.04
N HIS A 178 -17.07 1.53 3.43
CA HIS A 178 -16.23 2.01 4.53
C HIS A 178 -17.05 2.19 5.81
N LEU A 179 -16.48 1.83 6.95
CA LEU A 179 -17.02 2.11 8.28
C LEU A 179 -16.27 3.30 8.87
N LEU A 180 -16.91 4.46 8.89
CA LEU A 180 -16.33 5.71 9.37
C LEU A 180 -16.73 5.95 10.83
N THR A 181 -15.78 6.25 11.71
CA THR A 181 -16.06 6.67 13.09
C THR A 181 -15.57 8.08 13.32
N THR A 182 -16.42 8.92 13.90
CA THR A 182 -16.14 10.33 14.18
C THR A 182 -16.31 10.66 15.66
N LEU A 183 -15.49 11.58 16.15
CA LEU A 183 -15.55 12.17 17.49
C LEU A 183 -15.89 13.65 17.37
N GLN A 184 -16.91 14.11 18.10
CA GLN A 184 -17.36 15.50 18.11
C GLN A 184 -17.45 16.02 19.55
N ARG A 185 -16.89 17.20 19.82
CA ARG A 185 -17.00 17.88 21.12
C ARG A 185 -18.03 19.02 21.05
N GLU A 186 -19.00 19.04 21.98
CA GLU A 186 -19.97 20.14 22.22
C GLU A 186 -20.67 20.69 20.96
N GLY A 187 -20.97 19.83 19.98
CA GLY A 187 -21.59 20.25 18.72
C GLY A 187 -20.64 20.95 17.73
N GLY A 188 -19.33 20.94 17.99
CA GLY A 188 -18.27 21.44 17.12
C GLY A 188 -18.03 20.56 15.88
N SER A 189 -16.85 20.63 15.26
CA SER A 189 -16.56 19.78 14.09
C SER A 189 -16.42 18.31 14.49
N ALA A 190 -17.06 17.40 13.74
CA ALA A 190 -16.87 15.96 13.88
C ALA A 190 -15.56 15.55 13.20
N LEU A 191 -14.61 15.02 13.98
CA LEU A 191 -13.28 14.62 13.55
C LEU A 191 -13.27 13.12 13.27
N LEU A 192 -12.75 12.70 12.11
CA LEU A 192 -12.60 11.28 11.80
C LEU A 192 -11.53 10.65 12.69
N VAL A 193 -11.86 9.56 13.38
CA VAL A 193 -10.96 8.82 14.28
C VAL A 193 -10.76 7.37 13.86
N ASN A 194 -11.54 6.87 12.89
CA ASN A 194 -11.33 5.57 12.26
C ASN A 194 -11.99 5.53 10.86
N ASP A 195 -11.33 4.84 9.93
CA ASP A 195 -11.82 4.50 8.59
C ASP A 195 -11.45 3.04 8.29
N THR A 196 -12.43 2.15 8.22
CA THR A 196 -12.21 0.71 8.03
C THR A 196 -12.98 0.18 6.82
N ALA A 197 -12.30 -0.46 5.88
CA ALA A 197 -12.95 -1.14 4.76
C ALA A 197 -13.68 -2.41 5.24
N MET A 198 -14.94 -2.54 4.86
CA MET A 198 -15.83 -3.65 5.19
C MET A 198 -16.14 -4.50 3.95
N PRO A 199 -16.21 -5.84 4.10
CA PRO A 199 -16.66 -6.71 3.02
C PRO A 199 -18.14 -6.49 2.71
N SER A 200 -18.57 -6.96 1.54
CA SER A 200 -19.98 -7.01 1.18
C SER A 200 -20.78 -7.86 2.17
N LEU A 201 -22.01 -7.44 2.45
CA LEU A 201 -23.02 -8.14 3.24
C LEU A 201 -24.23 -8.44 2.36
N SER A 202 -24.81 -9.63 2.52
CA SER A 202 -26.04 -10.01 1.83
C SER A 202 -27.26 -9.88 2.75
N PHE A 203 -28.44 -9.75 2.16
CA PHE A 203 -29.65 -10.12 2.90
C PHE A 203 -29.75 -11.65 2.98
N PRO A 204 -30.21 -12.20 4.12
CA PRO A 204 -30.37 -13.65 4.27
C PRO A 204 -31.26 -14.24 3.18
N ASN A 205 -30.72 -15.22 2.45
CA ASN A 205 -31.39 -15.85 1.30
C ASN A 205 -31.16 -17.36 1.32
N TRP A 206 -31.78 -18.09 0.38
CA TRP A 206 -31.70 -19.55 0.36
C TRP A 206 -30.28 -20.08 0.14
N VAL A 207 -29.40 -19.31 -0.52
CA VAL A 207 -27.99 -19.68 -0.75
C VAL A 207 -27.22 -19.63 0.56
N THR A 208 -27.35 -18.53 1.31
CA THR A 208 -26.69 -18.33 2.62
C THR A 208 -27.25 -19.20 3.73
N ARG A 209 -28.51 -19.65 3.60
CA ARG A 209 -29.16 -20.65 4.47
C ARG A 209 -28.90 -22.11 4.06
N GLY A 210 -27.70 -22.40 3.56
CA GLY A 210 -27.27 -23.77 3.25
C GLY A 210 -27.54 -24.24 1.82
N GLY A 211 -28.10 -23.39 0.95
CA GLY A 211 -28.29 -23.69 -0.47
C GLY A 211 -26.97 -23.93 -1.23
N TYR A 212 -25.91 -23.19 -0.88
CA TYR A 212 -24.57 -23.46 -1.43
C TYR A 212 -24.03 -24.82 -1.01
N SER A 213 -24.08 -25.15 0.29
CA SER A 213 -23.62 -26.45 0.80
C SER A 213 -24.40 -27.63 0.21
N ASP A 214 -25.71 -27.46 0.00
CA ASP A 214 -26.54 -28.44 -0.66
C ASP A 214 -26.13 -28.64 -2.12
N CYS A 215 -25.84 -27.55 -2.84
CA CYS A 215 -25.35 -27.62 -4.22
C CYS A 215 -24.01 -28.36 -4.27
N ALA A 216 -23.05 -27.94 -3.46
CA ALA A 216 -21.71 -28.52 -3.40
C ALA A 216 -21.76 -30.01 -3.06
N SER A 217 -22.67 -30.42 -2.17
CA SER A 217 -22.87 -31.83 -1.82
C SER A 217 -23.51 -32.65 -2.94
N ALA A 218 -24.45 -32.07 -3.68
CA ALA A 218 -25.21 -32.76 -4.72
C ALA A 218 -24.48 -32.85 -6.07
N TYR A 219 -23.69 -31.83 -6.42
CA TYR A 219 -23.08 -31.69 -7.75
C TYR A 219 -21.55 -31.55 -7.71
N GLY A 220 -20.96 -31.33 -6.53
CA GLY A 220 -19.55 -30.98 -6.35
C GLY A 220 -19.35 -29.46 -6.29
N ALA A 221 -18.52 -28.97 -5.37
CA ALA A 221 -18.21 -27.54 -5.23
C ALA A 221 -17.61 -26.94 -6.52
N ASP A 222 -16.81 -27.74 -7.24
CA ASP A 222 -16.20 -27.37 -8.52
C ASP A 222 -17.16 -27.36 -9.72
N ALA A 223 -18.40 -27.83 -9.56
CA ALA A 223 -19.37 -27.73 -10.62
C ALA A 223 -19.70 -26.26 -10.86
N ASP A 224 -19.72 -25.81 -12.10
CA ASP A 224 -20.05 -24.42 -12.46
C ASP A 224 -21.36 -23.96 -11.81
N ARG A 225 -22.33 -24.86 -11.70
CA ARG A 225 -23.59 -24.66 -10.96
C ARG A 225 -23.38 -24.14 -9.54
N CYS A 226 -22.42 -24.67 -8.82
CA CYS A 226 -22.18 -24.32 -7.43
C CYS A 226 -21.18 -23.15 -7.32
N ARG A 227 -20.21 -23.03 -8.24
CA ARG A 227 -19.34 -21.84 -8.35
C ARG A 227 -20.13 -20.55 -8.55
N LEU A 228 -21.23 -20.59 -9.29
CA LEU A 228 -22.15 -19.44 -9.43
C LEU A 228 -22.79 -19.02 -8.10
N LEU A 229 -23.06 -19.97 -7.21
CA LEU A 229 -23.65 -19.70 -5.90
C LEU A 229 -22.60 -19.34 -4.85
N GLU A 230 -21.34 -19.73 -5.04
CA GLU A 230 -20.24 -19.46 -4.12
C GLU A 230 -20.03 -17.96 -3.88
N GLY A 231 -19.99 -17.15 -4.95
CA GLY A 231 -19.87 -15.70 -4.83
C GLY A 231 -21.13 -15.02 -4.27
N LEU A 232 -22.26 -15.73 -4.19
CA LEU A 232 -23.50 -15.25 -3.57
C LEU A 232 -23.63 -15.69 -2.10
N ASN A 233 -22.76 -16.57 -1.62
CA ASN A 233 -22.72 -17.07 -0.25
C ASN A 233 -21.97 -16.13 0.70
N THR A 234 -22.41 -14.87 0.74
CA THR A 234 -21.85 -13.79 1.56
C THR A 234 -22.59 -13.73 2.92
N PRO A 235 -21.91 -13.48 4.05
CA PRO A 235 -22.59 -13.33 5.34
C PRO A 235 -23.62 -12.18 5.32
N SER A 236 -24.59 -12.24 6.22
CA SER A 236 -25.62 -11.20 6.40
C SER A 236 -25.37 -10.29 7.59
N GLU A 237 -24.36 -10.62 8.39
CA GLU A 237 -23.98 -9.90 9.59
C GLU A 237 -22.44 -9.94 9.72
N ALA A 238 -21.86 -8.85 10.23
CA ALA A 238 -20.48 -8.73 10.64
C ALA A 238 -20.38 -7.88 11.92
N SER A 239 -19.30 -8.03 12.69
CA SER A 239 -19.01 -7.15 13.83
C SER A 239 -17.67 -6.47 13.63
N ALA A 240 -17.55 -5.23 14.11
CA ALA A 240 -16.32 -4.45 14.13
C ALA A 240 -16.10 -3.83 15.52
N ALA A 241 -14.86 -3.84 15.98
CA ALA A 241 -14.41 -3.12 17.17
C ALA A 241 -13.42 -2.03 16.73
N VAL A 242 -13.64 -0.80 17.20
CA VAL A 242 -12.91 0.41 16.83
C VAL A 242 -12.31 1.03 18.10
N GLU A 243 -10.99 1.06 18.17
CA GLU A 243 -10.22 1.68 19.25
C GLU A 243 -9.54 2.96 18.74
N PHE A 244 -9.66 4.08 19.47
CA PHE A 244 -9.15 5.40 19.08
C PHE A 244 -8.58 6.21 20.28
N LEU A 245 -7.65 5.60 21.03
CA LEU A 245 -6.93 6.17 22.19
C LEU A 245 -7.87 6.50 23.37
N ASP A 246 -7.75 7.66 24.03
CA ASP A 246 -8.52 7.96 25.24
C ASP A 246 -9.95 8.46 24.93
N GLY A 247 -10.26 8.69 23.65
CA GLY A 247 -11.54 9.19 23.18
C GLY A 247 -11.79 10.69 23.39
N VAL A 248 -10.93 11.42 24.08
CA VAL A 248 -11.11 12.85 24.38
C VAL A 248 -10.04 13.71 23.72
N LEU A 249 -10.36 14.97 23.41
CA LEU A 249 -9.41 15.91 22.81
C LEU A 249 -8.52 16.56 23.88
N TYR A 250 -7.26 16.85 23.53
CA TYR A 250 -6.28 17.48 24.42
C TYR A 250 -5.78 18.83 23.88
N ASP A 251 -5.56 19.79 24.78
CA ASP A 251 -4.97 21.10 24.49
C ASP A 251 -3.45 21.00 24.29
N LEU A 252 -3.03 21.11 23.03
CA LEU A 252 -1.63 21.16 22.63
C LEU A 252 -1.05 22.59 22.59
N SER A 253 -1.77 23.63 22.99
CA SER A 253 -1.30 25.03 22.84
C SER A 253 0.02 25.31 23.56
N GLY A 254 0.33 24.56 24.63
CA GLY A 254 1.62 24.65 25.35
C GLY A 254 2.70 23.68 24.85
N GLN A 255 2.40 22.85 23.85
CA GLN A 255 3.29 21.85 23.27
C GLN A 255 3.77 22.20 21.86
N VAL A 256 3.22 23.27 21.29
CA VAL A 256 3.57 23.77 19.97
C VAL A 256 4.08 25.20 20.12
N ASP A 257 5.33 25.43 19.73
CA ASP A 257 6.00 26.73 19.91
C ASP A 257 5.55 27.78 18.88
N ASP A 258 5.11 27.33 17.70
CA ASP A 258 4.66 28.18 16.60
C ASP A 258 3.38 27.64 15.96
N LEU A 259 2.34 28.47 15.93
CA LEU A 259 1.04 28.20 15.31
C LEU A 259 0.71 29.22 14.22
N SER A 260 1.70 29.98 13.71
CA SER A 260 1.47 30.99 12.67
C SER A 260 0.84 30.42 11.40
N ASP A 261 1.17 29.16 11.11
CA ASP A 261 0.76 28.44 9.90
C ASP A 261 -0.52 27.60 10.15
N ALA A 262 -1.11 27.68 11.34
CA ALA A 262 -2.27 26.88 11.72
C ALA A 262 -3.51 27.76 11.96
N SER A 263 -4.68 27.25 11.54
CA SER A 263 -6.00 27.86 11.76
C SER A 263 -6.80 27.07 12.79
N GLY A 264 -7.34 27.75 13.81
CA GLY A 264 -8.12 27.14 14.89
C GLY A 264 -7.38 27.22 16.22
N SER A 265 -7.91 26.54 17.24
CA SER A 265 -7.31 26.52 18.57
C SER A 265 -7.40 25.15 19.20
N PHE A 266 -6.27 24.60 19.65
CA PHE A 266 -6.29 23.42 20.48
C PHE A 266 -7.07 23.64 21.78
N SER A 267 -6.92 24.80 22.43
CA SER A 267 -7.62 25.08 23.70
C SER A 267 -9.13 25.29 23.57
N ALA A 268 -9.62 25.77 22.41
CA ALA A 268 -11.04 26.05 22.20
C ALA A 268 -11.75 24.96 21.39
N ASP A 269 -11.12 24.51 20.30
CA ASP A 269 -11.70 23.58 19.32
C ASP A 269 -11.20 22.14 19.54
N GLY A 270 -10.05 21.95 20.19
CA GLY A 270 -9.39 20.65 20.39
C GLY A 270 -8.57 20.15 19.21
N PHE A 271 -8.49 20.95 18.15
CA PHE A 271 -7.71 20.68 16.96
C PHE A 271 -7.27 22.00 16.33
N VAL A 272 -6.31 21.90 15.42
CA VAL A 272 -5.99 22.99 14.48
C VAL A 272 -5.98 22.43 13.06
N ARG A 273 -6.08 23.33 12.08
CA ARG A 273 -6.07 23.00 10.66
C ARG A 273 -4.85 23.63 10.00
N LEU A 274 -4.17 22.85 9.20
CA LEU A 274 -3.17 23.33 8.25
C LEU A 274 -3.88 23.35 6.89
N LEU A 275 -3.97 24.55 6.29
CA LEU A 275 -4.88 24.84 5.16
C LEU A 275 -4.14 25.24 3.88
N SER A 276 -2.83 25.39 3.96
CA SER A 276 -1.99 25.81 2.86
C SER A 276 -0.77 24.92 2.73
N ASN A 277 -0.19 24.89 1.53
CA ASN A 277 0.97 24.06 1.25
C ASN A 277 2.18 24.46 2.12
N ASN A 278 2.82 23.47 2.73
CA ASN A 278 3.92 23.62 3.68
C ASN A 278 3.54 24.32 4.98
N ASP A 279 2.26 24.59 5.23
CA ASP A 279 1.81 24.89 6.58
C ASP A 279 2.28 23.75 7.47
N SER A 280 2.96 24.09 8.55
CA SER A 280 3.54 23.08 9.42
C SER A 280 3.40 23.47 10.87
N LEU A 281 3.36 22.45 11.71
CA LEU A 281 3.52 22.63 13.14
C LEU A 281 4.43 21.53 13.66
N THR A 282 5.20 21.86 14.69
CA THR A 282 6.01 20.89 15.42
C THR A 282 5.43 20.75 16.82
N ILE A 283 4.97 19.54 17.13
CA ILE A 283 4.59 19.13 18.48
C ILE A 283 5.87 18.70 19.19
N ASN A 284 6.21 19.40 20.27
CA ASN A 284 7.36 19.09 21.09
C ASN A 284 7.24 17.70 21.73
N GLN A 285 8.38 17.10 22.06
CA GLN A 285 8.39 15.82 22.77
C GLN A 285 7.60 15.93 24.08
N GLY A 286 6.64 15.03 24.25
CA GLY A 286 5.76 14.99 25.41
C GLY A 286 4.78 13.83 25.30
N ASP A 287 4.06 13.53 26.38
CA ASP A 287 3.14 12.38 26.45
C ASP A 287 1.83 12.65 25.69
N PHE A 288 1.93 12.91 24.38
CA PHE A 288 0.82 13.19 23.49
C PHE A 288 0.86 12.28 22.26
N ALA A 289 -0.30 11.75 21.90
CA ALA A 289 -0.51 11.01 20.67
C ALA A 289 -1.90 11.31 20.10
N GLY A 290 -2.06 11.13 18.79
CA GLY A 290 -3.30 11.45 18.13
C GLY A 290 -3.29 11.12 16.65
N TYR A 291 -4.09 11.87 15.90
CA TYR A 291 -4.23 11.66 14.46
C TYR A 291 -4.10 12.99 13.70
N VAL A 292 -3.70 12.84 12.43
CA VAL A 292 -3.90 13.84 11.39
C VAL A 292 -4.99 13.31 10.47
N TRP A 293 -6.12 14.00 10.39
CA TRP A 293 -7.15 13.72 9.40
C TRP A 293 -6.92 14.63 8.20
N VAL A 294 -6.45 14.04 7.11
CA VAL A 294 -6.19 14.73 5.85
C VAL A 294 -7.39 14.54 4.94
N LYS A 295 -7.99 15.64 4.50
CA LYS A 295 -9.03 15.64 3.47
C LYS A 295 -8.42 16.15 2.19
N THR A 296 -8.46 15.34 1.14
CA THR A 296 -7.85 15.66 -0.13
C THR A 296 -8.93 15.81 -1.19
N HIS A 297 -9.10 17.02 -1.70
CA HIS A 297 -9.81 17.25 -2.95
C HIS A 297 -8.78 17.10 -4.08
N ASN A 298 -8.86 15.98 -4.78
CA ASN A 298 -8.16 15.81 -6.04
C ASN A 298 -8.85 16.70 -7.09
N LEU A 299 -8.27 17.87 -7.30
CA LEU A 299 -8.73 18.85 -8.27
C LEU A 299 -8.64 18.33 -9.70
N SER A 300 -7.73 17.38 -9.96
CA SER A 300 -7.53 16.79 -11.29
C SER A 300 -8.70 15.87 -11.67
N GLU A 301 -9.16 15.05 -10.74
CA GLU A 301 -10.22 14.07 -10.98
C GLU A 301 -11.59 14.53 -10.48
N ASN A 302 -11.64 15.67 -9.80
CA ASN A 302 -12.77 16.14 -9.00
C ASN A 302 -13.27 15.06 -8.00
N THR A 303 -12.33 14.27 -7.48
CA THR A 303 -12.59 13.24 -6.47
C THR A 303 -12.19 13.78 -5.11
N HIS A 304 -12.92 13.39 -4.09
CA HIS A 304 -12.59 13.71 -2.71
C HIS A 304 -12.15 12.41 -2.05
N THR A 305 -11.06 12.47 -1.30
CA THR A 305 -10.56 11.36 -0.50
C THR A 305 -10.23 11.86 0.89
N GLN A 306 -10.14 10.94 1.84
CA GLN A 306 -9.72 11.24 3.18
C GLN A 306 -8.76 10.17 3.67
N GLN A 307 -7.85 10.57 4.56
CA GLN A 307 -6.90 9.66 5.18
C GLN A 307 -6.71 10.04 6.64
N LEU A 308 -6.56 9.02 7.48
CA LEU A 308 -6.21 9.18 8.89
C LEU A 308 -4.78 8.70 9.13
N ILE A 309 -3.93 9.55 9.67
CA ILE A 309 -2.50 9.27 9.91
C ILE A 309 -2.22 9.37 11.42
N PRO A 310 -1.85 8.28 12.11
CA PRO A 310 -1.52 8.34 13.53
C PRO A 310 -0.16 9.02 13.76
N TRP A 311 -0.01 9.71 14.89
CA TRP A 311 1.25 10.30 15.33
C TRP A 311 1.44 10.14 16.85
N ASP A 312 2.70 10.11 17.29
CA ASP A 312 3.10 9.93 18.69
C ASP A 312 4.37 10.75 19.00
N ALA A 313 4.26 11.69 19.94
CA ALA A 313 5.34 12.60 20.34
C ALA A 313 6.06 12.18 21.64
N GLN A 314 5.77 10.99 22.20
CA GLN A 314 6.31 10.55 23.49
C GLN A 314 7.85 10.45 23.49
N ASN A 315 8.41 9.92 22.40
CA ASN A 315 9.85 9.62 22.32
C ASN A 315 10.66 10.71 21.60
N GLN A 316 10.02 11.53 20.77
CA GLN A 316 10.66 12.56 19.95
C GLN A 316 9.62 13.59 19.49
N PRO A 317 10.02 14.84 19.18
CA PRO A 317 9.10 15.80 18.60
C PRO A 317 8.58 15.33 17.23
N VAL A 318 7.34 15.67 16.91
CA VAL A 318 6.67 15.33 15.65
C VAL A 318 6.44 16.60 14.86
N THR A 319 6.92 16.64 13.62
CA THR A 319 6.59 17.73 12.69
C THR A 319 5.55 17.24 11.70
N ILE A 320 4.43 17.93 11.65
CA ILE A 320 3.34 17.67 10.73
C ILE A 320 3.37 18.78 9.70
N VAL A 321 3.39 18.40 8.42
CA VAL A 321 3.42 19.31 7.30
C VAL A 321 2.21 19.01 6.44
N ASN A 322 1.41 20.04 6.15
CA ASN A 322 0.39 19.91 5.15
C ASN A 322 1.01 19.95 3.76
N HIS A 323 0.67 18.95 2.97
CA HIS A 323 1.15 18.82 1.61
C HIS A 323 -0.01 19.01 0.67
N GLU A 324 -0.01 20.17 0.03
CA GLU A 324 -0.94 20.46 -1.05
C GLU A 324 -0.16 20.50 -2.35
N CYS A 325 -0.79 19.97 -3.38
CA CYS A 325 -0.37 20.15 -4.76
C CYS A 325 -1.38 21.07 -5.46
N ASN A 326 -1.71 22.20 -4.83
CA ASN A 326 -2.65 23.18 -5.34
C ASN A 326 -1.96 24.34 -6.08
N SER A 327 -0.68 24.60 -5.75
CA SER A 327 0.15 25.65 -6.31
C SER A 327 0.83 25.26 -7.59
N TRP A 328 0.96 26.25 -8.46
CA TRP A 328 1.55 26.12 -9.77
C TRP A 328 3.11 26.06 -9.73
N LEU A 329 3.74 26.40 -8.59
CA LEU A 329 5.20 26.48 -8.44
C LEU A 329 5.82 25.31 -7.65
N SER A 330 5.04 24.36 -7.14
CA SER A 330 5.48 23.38 -6.13
C SER A 330 5.64 21.97 -6.68
N THR A 331 6.86 21.49 -6.97
CA THR A 331 7.35 20.23 -7.67
C THR A 331 6.52 18.91 -7.76
N CYS A 332 5.35 18.83 -7.14
CA CYS A 332 4.43 17.71 -7.01
C CYS A 332 3.71 17.23 -8.31
N TRP A 333 3.49 18.02 -9.37
CA TRP A 333 2.98 17.51 -10.67
C TRP A 333 3.90 16.59 -11.43
N ILE A 334 5.20 16.67 -11.18
CA ILE A 334 6.14 15.81 -11.88
C ILE A 334 5.90 14.36 -11.39
N THR A 335 5.13 14.18 -10.30
CA THR A 335 4.94 12.93 -9.56
C THR A 335 3.48 12.52 -9.25
N GLY A 336 2.45 13.38 -9.34
CA GLY A 336 1.07 12.98 -8.98
C GLY A 336 -0.01 14.08 -9.08
N ASP A 337 -1.28 13.71 -8.84
CA ASP A 337 -2.47 14.56 -9.04
C ASP A 337 -2.46 15.88 -8.27
N ARG A 338 -3.17 16.89 -8.80
CA ARG A 338 -3.37 18.16 -8.09
C ARG A 338 -4.33 17.95 -6.94
N THR A 339 -3.87 18.28 -5.76
CA THR A 339 -4.58 18.03 -4.53
C THR A 339 -4.63 19.31 -3.70
N GLU A 340 -5.84 19.71 -3.33
CA GLU A 340 -6.05 20.59 -2.18
C GLU A 340 -6.25 19.69 -0.98
N SER A 341 -5.43 19.88 0.06
CA SER A 341 -5.42 19.00 1.22
C SER A 341 -5.58 19.83 2.47
N ASP A 342 -6.64 19.60 3.24
CA ASP A 342 -6.78 20.18 4.57
C ASP A 342 -6.37 19.13 5.60
N ALA A 343 -5.40 19.44 6.45
CA ALA A 343 -4.97 18.56 7.53
C ALA A 343 -5.48 19.05 8.90
N TYR A 344 -6.30 18.22 9.55
CA TYR A 344 -6.82 18.45 10.90
C TYR A 344 -5.92 17.70 11.88
N VAL A 345 -5.21 18.44 12.73
CA VAL A 345 -4.28 17.87 13.71
C VAL A 345 -4.93 17.91 15.09
N PHE A 346 -5.02 16.77 15.77
CA PHE A 346 -5.58 16.68 17.11
C PHE A 346 -5.00 15.51 17.91
N ALA A 347 -4.95 15.68 19.23
CA ALA A 347 -4.48 14.67 20.18
C ALA A 347 -5.68 13.96 20.83
N LEU A 348 -5.58 12.64 20.94
CA LEU A 348 -6.52 11.79 21.68
C LEU A 348 -5.86 11.06 22.87
N ARG A 349 -4.59 11.35 23.14
CA ARG A 349 -3.85 10.98 24.35
C ARG A 349 -3.05 12.19 24.82
N GLY A 350 -3.03 12.41 26.13
CA GLY A 350 -2.36 13.54 26.74
C GLY A 350 -2.39 13.53 28.27
N PRO A 351 -1.63 14.41 28.94
CA PRO A 351 -1.75 14.68 30.37
C PRO A 351 -3.16 15.14 30.73
N ALA A 352 -3.67 14.69 31.88
CA ALA A 352 -5.05 14.94 32.30
C ALA A 352 -5.40 16.43 32.44
N GLU A 353 -4.44 17.27 32.83
CA GLU A 353 -4.58 18.73 32.94
C GLU A 353 -4.70 19.45 31.58
N LYS A 354 -4.42 18.73 30.48
CA LYS A 354 -4.61 19.23 29.12
C LYS A 354 -5.89 18.69 28.48
N ARG A 355 -6.65 17.83 29.17
CA ARG A 355 -7.91 17.31 28.65
C ARG A 355 -8.90 18.45 28.46
N LEU A 356 -9.56 18.47 27.30
CA LEU A 356 -10.61 19.43 27.02
C LEU A 356 -11.93 18.91 27.55
N GLU A 357 -12.51 19.69 28.46
CA GLU A 357 -13.83 19.41 29.03
C GLU A 357 -14.93 19.51 27.99
N GLY A 358 -16.04 18.82 28.25
CA GLY A 358 -17.26 18.99 27.49
C GLY A 358 -17.92 17.66 27.17
N SER A 359 -19.07 17.74 26.50
CA SER A 359 -19.78 16.57 26.00
C SER A 359 -19.17 16.10 24.69
N TYR A 360 -18.85 14.81 24.60
CA TYR A 360 -18.33 14.17 23.40
C TYR A 360 -19.37 13.21 22.83
N THR A 361 -19.54 13.27 21.51
CA THR A 361 -20.40 12.37 20.74
C THR A 361 -19.55 11.56 19.77
N ILE A 362 -19.67 10.24 19.87
CA ILE A 362 -19.10 9.30 18.89
C ILE A 362 -20.19 8.91 17.93
N THR A 363 -19.91 9.01 16.63
CA THR A 363 -20.82 8.51 15.59
C THR A 363 -20.06 7.58 14.67
N VAL A 364 -20.57 6.35 14.52
CA VAL A 364 -20.13 5.40 13.50
C VAL A 364 -21.15 5.37 12.37
N SER A 365 -20.68 5.27 11.13
CA SER A 365 -21.52 5.28 9.93
C SER A 365 -20.97 4.33 8.86
N ALA A 366 -21.87 3.55 8.24
CA ALA A 366 -21.54 2.75 7.06
C ALA A 366 -21.67 3.63 5.81
N GLU A 367 -20.57 3.87 5.12
CA GLU A 367 -20.50 4.69 3.90
C GLU A 367 -20.84 3.84 2.67
N ILE A 368 -22.14 3.78 2.36
CA ILE A 368 -22.68 3.03 1.21
C ILE A 368 -23.38 4.02 0.27
N GLN A 369 -23.14 3.86 -1.03
CA GLN A 369 -23.89 4.60 -2.04
C GLN A 369 -25.30 4.00 -2.17
N HIS A 370 -26.28 4.71 -1.61
CA HIS A 370 -27.70 4.36 -1.40
C HIS A 370 -28.02 3.69 -0.06
N ASP A 371 -29.13 4.15 0.55
CA ASP A 371 -29.73 3.53 1.74
C ASP A 371 -31.27 3.55 1.67
N LYS A 372 -31.92 2.48 2.13
CA LYS A 372 -33.36 2.41 2.31
C LYS A 372 -33.83 3.10 3.60
N ASP A 373 -32.99 3.16 4.62
CA ASP A 373 -33.21 3.87 5.88
C ASP A 373 -31.89 4.48 6.39
N ILE A 374 -31.59 5.70 5.95
CA ILE A 374 -30.36 6.43 6.33
C ILE A 374 -30.17 6.63 7.85
N LEU A 375 -31.22 6.39 8.65
CA LEU A 375 -31.13 6.51 10.10
C LEU A 375 -30.59 5.23 10.75
N ASP A 376 -30.65 4.09 10.08
CA ASP A 376 -30.19 2.81 10.63
C ASP A 376 -28.74 2.46 10.27
N ASN A 377 -28.14 3.15 9.30
CA ASN A 377 -26.71 3.01 8.94
C ASN A 377 -25.74 3.79 9.83
N ARG A 378 -26.26 4.49 10.85
CA ARG A 378 -25.46 5.21 11.84
C ARG A 378 -25.80 4.75 13.23
N ALA A 379 -24.80 4.73 14.09
CA ALA A 379 -25.01 4.56 15.51
C ALA A 379 -24.14 5.54 16.28
N SER A 380 -24.65 6.08 17.38
CA SER A 380 -23.94 7.08 18.18
C SER A 380 -24.15 6.90 19.67
N TYR A 381 -23.15 7.29 20.45
CA TYR A 381 -23.25 7.43 21.90
C TYR A 381 -22.56 8.71 22.35
N SER A 382 -22.85 9.19 23.55
CA SER A 382 -22.24 10.41 24.09
C SER A 382 -21.87 10.26 25.56
N TYR A 383 -20.86 11.00 25.98
CA TYR A 383 -20.35 11.02 27.35
C TYR A 383 -19.68 12.37 27.65
N ASP A 384 -19.56 12.73 28.93
CA ASP A 384 -18.95 14.00 29.35
C ASP A 384 -17.53 13.80 29.89
N ALA A 385 -16.61 14.71 29.54
CA ALA A 385 -15.27 14.79 30.11
C ALA A 385 -15.13 16.05 30.99
N ALA A 386 -14.55 15.92 32.20
CA ALA A 386 -14.34 17.02 33.15
C ALA A 386 -12.85 17.39 33.32
N ALA A 387 -12.55 18.60 33.82
CA ALA A 387 -11.22 19.19 33.94
C ALA A 387 -10.56 18.74 35.23
N ALA A 388 -9.25 18.61 35.15
CA ALA A 388 -8.41 18.48 36.32
C ALA A 388 -8.28 19.85 37.02
N GLY A 389 -9.20 20.17 37.95
CA GLY A 389 -8.95 21.16 39.01
C GLY A 389 -10.02 22.25 39.19
N GLY A 390 -11.02 21.97 40.02
CA GLY A 390 -11.93 22.97 40.58
C GLY A 390 -12.54 22.48 41.89
N VAL A 391 -11.95 22.89 43.03
CA VAL A 391 -12.52 22.69 44.37
C VAL A 391 -12.95 24.05 44.94
N GLY A 392 -14.23 24.17 45.31
CA GLY A 392 -14.84 25.23 46.13
C GLY A 392 -15.72 26.22 45.33
N GLU A 393 -16.96 26.58 45.68
CA GLU A 393 -17.73 26.50 46.93
C GLU A 393 -19.20 26.12 46.65
N ALA A 394 -19.83 25.40 47.58
CA ALA A 394 -21.21 24.97 47.50
C ALA A 394 -22.20 26.15 47.61
N GLN A 395 -23.14 26.23 46.67
CA GLN A 395 -24.49 26.68 46.95
C GLN A 395 -25.49 25.56 46.64
N ASP A 396 -26.10 25.12 47.74
CA ASP A 396 -27.13 24.10 47.92
C ASP A 396 -27.90 23.66 46.67
N GLY A 397 -27.86 22.35 46.40
CA GLY A 397 -29.05 21.72 45.86
C GLY A 397 -28.96 20.38 45.15
N VAL A 398 -27.83 19.68 45.05
CA VAL A 398 -27.79 18.24 44.69
C VAL A 398 -26.50 17.62 45.28
N GLU A 399 -26.60 16.46 45.91
CA GLU A 399 -25.52 15.74 46.61
C GLU A 399 -24.32 15.40 45.69
N PRO A 400 -23.07 15.80 46.02
CA PRO A 400 -21.85 15.37 45.31
C PRO A 400 -21.18 14.19 46.03
N PRO A 401 -20.52 13.24 45.32
CA PRO A 401 -19.75 12.17 45.96
C PRO A 401 -18.36 12.65 46.44
N ASP A 402 -17.90 12.04 47.53
CA ASP A 402 -16.76 12.37 48.42
C ASP A 402 -15.39 12.62 47.72
N GLN A 403 -14.65 13.63 48.20
CA GLN A 403 -13.25 13.92 47.80
C GLN A 403 -12.24 13.08 48.60
N GLY A 404 -11.46 12.21 47.94
CA GLY A 404 -10.45 11.33 48.57
C GLY A 404 -9.14 12.04 48.98
N ILE A 405 -8.40 11.45 49.94
CA ILE A 405 -7.08 11.93 50.42
C ILE A 405 -5.98 11.08 49.76
N SER A 406 -4.97 11.73 49.19
CA SER A 406 -3.84 11.05 48.54
C SER A 406 -2.97 10.28 49.56
N VAL A 407 -2.79 8.98 49.32
CA VAL A 407 -1.86 8.07 50.02
C VAL A 407 -0.41 8.47 49.79
N SER A 408 -0.12 9.14 48.67
CA SER A 408 1.22 9.62 48.36
C SER A 408 1.75 10.66 49.37
N ASP A 409 0.85 11.32 50.11
CA ASP A 409 1.17 12.28 51.17
C ASP A 409 1.40 11.62 52.55
N LEU A 410 1.23 10.29 52.66
CA LEU A 410 1.44 9.56 53.91
C LEU A 410 2.93 9.30 54.20
N PRO A 411 3.37 9.39 55.47
CA PRO A 411 4.74 9.07 55.84
C PRO A 411 5.06 7.58 55.61
N VAL A 412 6.15 7.31 54.88
CA VAL A 412 6.62 5.95 54.54
C VAL A 412 7.40 5.34 55.71
N ILE A 413 7.05 4.11 56.08
CA ILE A 413 7.71 3.34 57.16
C ILE A 413 8.61 2.27 56.55
N GLU A 414 9.91 2.34 56.81
CA GLU A 414 10.90 1.38 56.26
C GLU A 414 10.91 0.04 57.01
N LEU A 415 10.86 -1.06 56.26
CA LEU A 415 10.94 -2.43 56.77
C LEU A 415 12.34 -3.02 56.53
N PRO A 416 12.98 -3.61 57.56
CA PRO A 416 14.37 -4.05 57.46
C PRO A 416 14.56 -5.41 56.75
N GLY A 417 13.49 -6.14 56.40
CA GLY A 417 13.58 -7.45 55.75
C GLY A 417 12.41 -8.39 56.08
N PRO A 418 12.57 -9.72 55.94
CA PRO A 418 11.54 -10.69 56.28
C PRO A 418 11.37 -10.79 57.81
N GLY A 419 10.12 -10.85 58.28
CA GLY A 419 9.78 -10.79 59.69
C GLY A 419 8.30 -10.50 59.93
N VAL A 420 7.93 -10.33 61.20
CA VAL A 420 6.56 -10.04 61.63
C VAL A 420 6.52 -8.70 62.37
N TYR A 421 5.69 -7.77 61.91
CA TYR A 421 5.66 -6.37 62.36
C TYR A 421 4.25 -5.95 62.83
N PRO A 422 4.00 -5.85 64.15
CA PRO A 422 2.71 -5.43 64.68
C PRO A 422 2.53 -3.91 64.64
N ASN A 423 1.34 -3.42 64.24
CA ASN A 423 1.01 -2.00 64.14
C ASN A 423 -0.48 -1.71 64.40
N SER A 424 -0.81 -0.43 64.62
CA SER A 424 -2.19 0.05 64.78
C SER A 424 -2.46 1.30 63.95
N LEU A 425 -3.60 1.34 63.27
CA LEU A 425 -4.00 2.45 62.40
C LEU A 425 -4.56 3.64 63.20
N PRO A 426 -4.07 4.88 62.98
CA PRO A 426 -4.61 6.07 63.65
C PRO A 426 -6.10 6.31 63.31
N ALA A 427 -6.79 7.10 64.14
CA ALA A 427 -8.25 7.25 64.05
C ALA A 427 -8.71 8.05 62.81
N GLN A 428 -7.87 8.91 62.25
CA GLN A 428 -8.17 9.70 61.04
C GLN A 428 -6.98 9.70 60.09
N GLY A 429 -7.14 9.05 58.94
CA GLY A 429 -6.13 8.89 57.88
C GLY A 429 -6.46 7.66 57.00
N PRO A 430 -6.14 7.69 55.68
CA PRO A 430 -6.55 6.64 54.75
C PRO A 430 -5.84 5.29 54.98
N GLY A 431 -4.69 5.27 55.65
CA GLY A 431 -3.96 4.04 55.94
C GLY A 431 -2.54 4.25 56.47
N LEU A 432 -1.72 3.20 56.41
CA LEU A 432 -0.27 3.26 56.66
C LEU A 432 0.49 2.75 55.44
N LEU A 433 1.57 3.42 55.08
CA LEU A 433 2.41 3.09 53.93
C LEU A 433 3.79 2.61 54.40
N TYR A 434 4.22 1.46 53.90
CA TYR A 434 5.51 0.84 54.20
C TYR A 434 6.37 0.73 52.94
N ARG A 435 7.69 0.60 53.11
CA ARG A 435 8.62 0.23 52.04
C ARG A 435 9.54 -0.90 52.49
N LEU A 436 9.76 -1.89 51.63
CA LEU A 436 10.60 -3.06 51.84
C LEU A 436 11.60 -3.19 50.69
N ASP A 437 12.89 -3.08 50.96
CA ASP A 437 13.93 -3.30 49.94
C ASP A 437 14.28 -4.78 49.80
N VAL A 438 14.02 -5.36 48.63
CA VAL A 438 14.29 -6.78 48.33
C VAL A 438 15.67 -6.92 47.68
N PRO A 439 16.57 -7.77 48.21
CA PRO A 439 17.93 -7.92 47.67
C PRO A 439 18.01 -8.93 46.51
N PRO A 440 19.10 -8.90 45.70
CA PRO A 440 19.32 -9.84 44.61
C PRO A 440 19.42 -11.30 45.09
N GLY A 441 18.80 -12.23 44.35
CA GLY A 441 18.89 -13.67 44.61
C GLY A 441 17.71 -14.27 45.39
N VAL A 442 16.76 -13.42 45.81
CA VAL A 442 15.44 -13.85 46.29
C VAL A 442 14.65 -14.42 45.10
N ARG A 443 14.13 -15.64 45.27
CA ARG A 443 13.38 -16.39 44.24
C ARG A 443 11.88 -16.40 44.51
N PHE A 444 11.47 -16.02 45.70
CA PHE A 444 10.07 -15.90 46.09
C PHE A 444 9.96 -14.95 47.27
N LEU A 445 9.04 -13.98 47.22
CA LEU A 445 8.66 -13.09 48.33
C LEU A 445 7.16 -13.26 48.57
N PHE A 446 6.75 -13.23 49.83
CA PHE A 446 5.37 -13.32 50.25
C PHE A 446 5.08 -12.28 51.33
N VAL A 447 4.07 -11.45 51.13
CA VAL A 447 3.65 -10.41 52.07
C VAL A 447 2.23 -10.71 52.53
N GLN A 448 2.00 -10.83 53.82
CA GLN A 448 0.70 -11.19 54.38
C GLN A 448 0.36 -10.28 55.55
N LEU A 449 -0.93 -9.97 55.75
CA LEU A 449 -1.39 -9.17 56.87
C LEU A 449 -2.44 -9.93 57.67
N GLU A 450 -2.30 -9.94 59.00
CA GLU A 450 -3.18 -10.65 59.92
C GLU A 450 -3.78 -9.67 60.92
N SER A 451 -5.11 -9.68 61.03
CA SER A 451 -5.83 -8.82 61.97
C SER A 451 -5.65 -9.32 63.41
N LEU A 452 -5.35 -8.42 64.33
CA LEU A 452 -5.14 -8.76 65.74
C LEU A 452 -6.37 -8.51 66.61
N ASP A 453 -7.28 -7.65 66.15
CA ASP A 453 -8.55 -7.35 66.80
C ASP A 453 -9.76 -7.98 66.11
N GLY A 454 -9.53 -8.77 65.06
CA GLY A 454 -10.55 -9.49 64.30
C GLY A 454 -11.29 -8.64 63.27
N GLY A 455 -10.97 -7.35 63.14
CA GLY A 455 -11.54 -6.51 62.10
C GLY A 455 -10.73 -6.59 60.78
N PRO A 456 -11.36 -6.68 59.60
CA PRO A 456 -10.66 -6.79 58.33
C PRO A 456 -9.92 -5.51 57.92
N PHE A 457 -8.83 -5.71 57.19
CA PHE A 457 -8.00 -4.69 56.56
C PHE A 457 -7.74 -5.06 55.10
N SER A 458 -7.45 -4.06 54.28
CA SER A 458 -7.06 -4.24 52.90
C SER A 458 -5.68 -3.67 52.67
N TYR A 459 -4.80 -4.41 51.99
CA TYR A 459 -3.43 -3.98 51.74
C TYR A 459 -2.99 -4.28 50.31
N PHE A 460 -2.18 -3.37 49.79
CA PHE A 460 -1.76 -3.29 48.40
C PHE A 460 -0.24 -3.23 48.37
N VAL A 461 0.40 -3.96 47.48
CA VAL A 461 1.85 -4.07 47.37
C VAL A 461 2.26 -3.77 45.94
N ARG A 462 3.18 -2.83 45.75
CA ARG A 462 3.73 -2.47 44.45
C ARG A 462 5.23 -2.29 44.53
N ARG A 463 5.93 -2.58 43.44
CA ARG A 463 7.38 -2.47 43.31
C ARG A 463 7.71 -1.12 42.68
N GLY A 464 8.70 -0.44 43.23
CA GLY A 464 9.26 0.82 42.73
C GLY A 464 8.40 2.06 43.01
N ALA A 465 7.10 1.90 43.28
CA ALA A 465 6.16 3.01 43.45
C ALA A 465 5.02 2.68 44.42
N ILE A 466 4.29 3.71 44.86
CA ILE A 466 3.18 3.59 45.81
C ILE A 466 1.96 2.96 45.11
N PRO A 467 1.36 1.91 45.68
CA PRO A 467 0.35 1.08 45.01
C PRO A 467 -1.02 1.74 44.79
N VAL A 468 -1.36 2.77 45.56
CA VAL A 468 -2.70 3.39 45.49
C VAL A 468 -2.57 4.86 45.87
N PRO A 469 -1.98 5.71 45.03
CA PRO A 469 -1.65 7.07 45.40
C PRO A 469 -2.89 7.88 45.80
N ASP A 470 -4.11 7.59 45.32
CA ASP A 470 -5.31 8.40 45.61
C ASP A 470 -6.47 7.57 46.20
N TYR A 471 -6.37 7.16 47.46
CA TYR A 471 -7.39 6.40 48.19
C TYR A 471 -8.60 7.28 48.61
N PRO A 472 -9.87 6.81 48.57
CA PRO A 472 -10.32 5.42 48.44
C PRO A 472 -10.54 4.94 47.02
N GLN A 473 -10.15 5.69 45.99
CA GLN A 473 -10.14 5.15 44.63
C GLN A 473 -9.06 4.06 44.55
N ILE A 474 -9.52 2.81 44.48
CA ILE A 474 -8.66 1.64 44.35
C ILE A 474 -8.39 1.47 42.85
N PHE A 475 -7.25 1.98 42.43
CA PHE A 475 -6.71 1.70 41.10
C PHE A 475 -6.05 0.33 41.13
N GLU A 476 -6.21 -0.49 40.10
CA GLU A 476 -5.56 -1.81 40.00
C GLU A 476 -4.03 -1.72 39.74
N ASP A 477 -3.46 -0.54 39.91
CA ASP A 477 -2.06 -0.21 39.67
C ASP A 477 -1.17 -0.62 40.86
N TYR A 478 -1.31 -1.86 41.29
CA TYR A 478 -0.49 -2.52 42.29
C TYR A 478 -0.14 -3.93 41.81
N HIS A 479 1.04 -4.42 42.16
CA HIS A 479 1.43 -5.77 41.73
C HIS A 479 0.73 -6.87 42.54
N CYS A 480 0.21 -6.53 43.72
CA CYS A 480 -0.65 -7.41 44.48
C CYS A 480 -1.57 -6.62 45.41
N TRP A 481 -2.79 -7.12 45.59
CA TRP A 481 -3.72 -6.68 46.62
C TRP A 481 -4.30 -7.88 47.34
N SER A 482 -4.44 -7.75 48.65
CA SER A 482 -5.05 -8.78 49.48
C SER A 482 -5.71 -8.15 50.70
N GLN A 483 -6.45 -8.97 51.44
CA GLN A 483 -7.13 -8.56 52.66
C GLN A 483 -6.77 -9.50 53.81
N SER A 484 -6.91 -9.02 55.04
CA SER A 484 -6.63 -9.81 56.24
C SER A 484 -7.79 -10.72 56.65
N ASP A 485 -8.90 -10.69 55.92
CA ASP A 485 -10.08 -11.53 56.17
C ASP A 485 -9.84 -12.96 55.70
N ALA A 486 -10.27 -13.96 56.46
CA ALA A 486 -10.05 -15.38 56.21
C ALA A 486 -10.61 -15.86 54.85
N ASP A 487 -11.65 -15.19 54.32
CA ASP A 487 -12.26 -15.53 53.03
C ASP A 487 -11.45 -15.01 51.81
N TYR A 488 -10.53 -14.05 52.03
CA TYR A 488 -9.68 -13.41 51.01
C TYR A 488 -8.18 -13.38 51.38
N ALA A 489 -7.79 -14.09 52.44
CA ALA A 489 -6.44 -14.12 53.03
C ALA A 489 -5.47 -14.97 52.18
N GLY A 490 -5.26 -14.58 50.93
CA GLY A 490 -4.29 -15.22 50.03
C GLY A 490 -2.84 -14.81 50.29
N GLY A 491 -2.61 -13.68 50.96
CA GLY A 491 -1.29 -13.05 50.98
C GLY A 491 -0.89 -12.55 49.58
N CYS A 492 0.28 -11.93 49.49
CA CYS A 492 0.82 -11.37 48.27
C CYS A 492 2.11 -12.10 47.85
N PRO A 493 2.01 -13.13 47.00
CA PRO A 493 3.15 -13.86 46.46
C PRO A 493 3.78 -13.18 45.26
N PHE A 494 5.09 -13.08 45.27
CA PHE A 494 5.95 -12.60 44.20
C PHE A 494 6.94 -13.72 43.84
N PRO A 495 6.61 -14.60 42.87
CA PRO A 495 7.54 -15.58 42.35
C PRO A 495 8.61 -14.87 41.49
N GLN A 496 9.86 -15.05 41.89
CA GLN A 496 11.06 -14.36 41.37
C GLN A 496 10.99 -12.83 41.53
N PRO A 497 10.90 -12.32 42.77
CA PRO A 497 10.81 -10.89 43.00
C PRO A 497 12.10 -10.21 42.54
N TYR A 498 11.94 -9.12 41.81
CA TYR A 498 13.04 -8.28 41.38
C TYR A 498 13.68 -7.62 42.60
N PRO A 499 15.02 -7.45 42.62
CA PRO A 499 15.70 -6.82 43.73
C PRO A 499 15.53 -5.30 43.68
N ASP A 500 14.49 -4.84 44.36
CA ASP A 500 14.00 -3.46 44.30
C ASP A 500 13.17 -3.12 45.54
N ALA A 501 12.77 -1.86 45.69
CA ALA A 501 11.90 -1.39 46.77
C ALA A 501 10.44 -1.78 46.50
N TYR A 502 9.76 -2.39 47.48
CA TYR A 502 8.33 -2.73 47.41
C TYR A 502 7.58 -1.90 48.44
N TYR A 503 6.66 -1.06 47.97
CA TYR A 503 5.80 -0.24 48.79
C TYR A 503 4.50 -0.99 49.11
N ILE A 504 4.13 -1.02 50.39
CA ILE A 504 2.97 -1.74 50.90
C ILE A 504 2.04 -0.73 51.58
N PHE A 505 0.88 -0.48 51.02
CA PHE A 505 -0.14 0.39 51.62
C PHE A 505 -1.21 -0.45 52.31
N VAL A 506 -1.50 -0.17 53.57
CA VAL A 506 -2.55 -0.84 54.35
C VAL A 506 -3.66 0.15 54.69
N SER A 507 -4.86 -0.11 54.20
CA SER A 507 -6.07 0.66 54.46
C SER A 507 -7.02 -0.04 55.45
N ARG A 508 -7.74 0.76 56.23
CA ARG A 508 -8.74 0.31 57.20
C ARG A 508 -10.03 -0.04 56.46
N LEU A 509 -10.54 -1.26 56.67
CA LEU A 509 -11.96 -1.55 56.43
C LEU A 509 -12.74 -1.41 57.74
N GLN A 510 -12.48 -2.29 58.70
CA GLN A 510 -13.17 -2.26 60.00
C GLN A 510 -12.24 -2.51 61.21
N GLY A 511 -11.03 -3.04 61.00
CA GLY A 511 -10.08 -3.27 62.08
C GLY A 511 -9.31 -2.01 62.53
N THR A 512 -8.64 -2.12 63.67
CA THR A 512 -7.79 -1.03 64.23
C THR A 512 -6.34 -1.43 64.49
N SER A 513 -6.04 -2.71 64.67
CA SER A 513 -4.69 -3.26 64.88
C SER A 513 -4.44 -4.55 64.08
N PHE A 514 -3.21 -4.68 63.55
CA PHE A 514 -2.80 -5.81 62.71
C PHE A 514 -1.31 -6.15 62.87
N GLN A 515 -0.88 -7.29 62.33
CA GLN A 515 0.53 -7.56 62.07
C GLN A 515 0.78 -7.80 60.57
N LEU A 516 1.83 -7.19 60.04
CA LEU A 516 2.32 -7.41 58.69
C LEU A 516 3.47 -8.43 58.74
N LYS A 517 3.31 -9.55 58.05
CA LYS A 517 4.29 -10.62 57.89
C LYS A 517 4.91 -10.55 56.50
N VAL A 518 6.22 -10.69 56.43
CA VAL A 518 6.99 -10.72 55.18
C VAL A 518 7.91 -11.94 55.22
N GLU A 519 7.85 -12.78 54.21
CA GLU A 519 8.66 -13.99 54.07
C GLU A 519 9.29 -14.05 52.67
N TRP A 520 10.50 -14.59 52.54
CA TRP A 520 11.10 -14.81 51.22
C TRP A 520 12.07 -16.00 51.21
N SER A 521 12.34 -16.61 50.05
CA SER A 521 13.27 -17.75 49.88
C SER A 521 14.29 -17.51 48.76
N THR A 522 15.41 -18.23 48.78
CA THR A 522 16.53 -17.99 47.85
C THR A 522 17.01 -19.26 47.13
N SER A 523 17.80 -19.07 46.07
CA SER A 523 18.28 -20.12 45.14
C SER A 523 19.00 -21.32 45.78
N ALA A 524 19.48 -21.21 47.03
CA ALA A 524 20.21 -22.29 47.71
C ALA A 524 19.28 -23.42 48.19
N ASP A 525 17.96 -23.21 48.24
CA ASP A 525 17.02 -24.09 48.93
C ASP A 525 16.40 -25.20 48.04
N ALA A 526 16.67 -25.24 46.72
CA ALA A 526 15.94 -26.09 45.76
C ALA A 526 16.71 -27.31 45.19
N ALA A 527 17.78 -27.77 45.83
CA ALA A 527 18.54 -28.94 45.37
C ALA A 527 18.46 -30.11 46.37
N THR A 528 17.46 -30.99 46.24
CA THR A 528 17.59 -32.43 46.59
C THR A 528 16.52 -33.29 45.89
N PRO A 529 16.89 -34.35 45.13
CA PRO A 529 15.96 -35.31 44.54
C PRO A 529 15.87 -36.60 45.38
N THR A 530 14.68 -37.22 45.52
CA THR A 530 14.45 -38.70 45.36
C THR A 530 13.05 -39.18 45.80
N ALA A 531 12.60 -40.21 45.08
CA ALA A 531 11.74 -41.34 45.48
C ALA A 531 10.21 -41.28 45.25
N GLN A 532 9.77 -42.14 44.32
CA GLN A 532 8.41 -42.69 44.15
C GLN A 532 8.12 -43.72 45.27
N PRO A 533 6.92 -43.74 45.92
CA PRO A 533 6.00 -44.89 45.71
C PRO A 533 4.47 -44.63 45.95
N THR A 534 3.65 -45.24 45.07
CA THR A 534 2.26 -45.80 45.21
C THR A 534 1.07 -44.95 45.75
N PRO A 535 -0.15 -45.12 45.18
CA PRO A 535 -1.27 -44.19 45.32
C PRO A 535 -2.17 -44.46 46.53
N PRO A 536 -2.80 -43.41 47.10
CA PRO A 536 -4.17 -43.51 47.54
C PRO A 536 -5.06 -42.37 47.01
N ALA A 537 -6.35 -42.68 46.93
CA ALA A 537 -7.42 -41.85 46.41
C ALA A 537 -7.66 -40.57 47.23
N GLY A 538 -8.05 -39.50 46.52
CA GLY A 538 -8.84 -38.40 47.07
C GLY A 538 -8.27 -36.99 46.84
N GLY A 539 -8.86 -36.27 45.87
CA GLY A 539 -9.05 -34.82 45.95
C GLY A 539 -8.09 -33.90 45.16
N GLY A 540 -8.67 -33.12 44.25
CA GLY A 540 -8.28 -31.71 44.02
C GLY A 540 -7.35 -31.39 42.83
N LEU A 541 -7.88 -30.58 41.90
CA LEU A 541 -7.24 -30.00 40.71
C LEU A 541 -6.19 -28.93 41.04
N SER A 542 -5.09 -28.83 40.27
CA SER A 542 -4.51 -27.55 39.77
C SER A 542 -3.28 -27.79 38.87
N SER A 543 -3.33 -27.28 37.63
CA SER A 543 -2.16 -26.91 36.83
C SER A 543 -2.57 -25.71 35.98
N GLY A 544 -1.93 -24.56 36.20
CA GLY A 544 -2.31 -23.28 35.59
C GLY A 544 -2.16 -23.26 34.07
N PHE A 545 -2.99 -22.44 33.43
CA PHE A 545 -2.95 -22.17 31.99
C PHE A 545 -1.76 -21.23 31.64
N SER A 546 -1.28 -21.31 30.40
CA SER A 546 -0.28 -20.38 29.84
C SER A 546 -0.87 -19.01 29.52
N GLU A 547 -2.20 -18.96 29.30
CA GLU A 547 -2.93 -17.72 29.11
C GLU A 547 -2.84 -16.80 30.32
N VAL A 548 -2.91 -15.50 30.04
CA VAL A 548 -2.97 -14.46 31.05
C VAL A 548 -4.07 -13.49 30.66
N GLU A 549 -5.19 -13.60 31.35
CA GLU A 549 -6.34 -12.71 31.20
C GLU A 549 -6.08 -11.34 31.86
N VAL A 550 -6.61 -10.22 31.36
CA VAL A 550 -7.50 -10.11 30.19
C VAL A 550 -6.69 -10.15 28.90
N ASN A 551 -7.06 -11.02 27.96
CA ASN A 551 -6.47 -11.12 26.62
C ASN A 551 -7.53 -10.96 25.50
N ASP A 552 -8.72 -10.44 25.83
CA ASP A 552 -9.90 -10.25 24.96
C ASP A 552 -9.67 -9.33 23.73
N GLY A 553 -8.50 -8.70 23.60
CA GLY A 553 -8.17 -7.79 22.51
C GLY A 553 -6.73 -7.92 21.99
N ARG A 554 -6.46 -7.38 20.80
CA ARG A 554 -5.12 -7.45 20.15
C ARG A 554 -4.01 -6.78 20.97
N ALA A 555 -4.31 -5.67 21.64
CA ALA A 555 -3.34 -4.93 22.46
C ALA A 555 -2.94 -5.67 23.74
N THR A 556 -3.80 -6.57 24.20
CA THR A 556 -3.62 -7.41 25.40
C THR A 556 -3.27 -8.86 25.05
N ALA A 557 -3.00 -9.14 23.78
CA ALA A 557 -2.74 -10.48 23.30
C ALA A 557 -1.56 -11.13 24.04
N ASN A 558 -1.71 -12.38 24.45
CA ASN A 558 -0.63 -13.10 25.11
C ASN A 558 0.44 -13.48 24.08
N ALA A 559 1.67 -13.02 24.30
CA ALA A 559 2.80 -13.43 23.46
C ALA A 559 3.08 -14.92 23.66
N TRP A 560 3.08 -15.68 22.56
CA TRP A 560 3.31 -17.11 22.61
C TRP A 560 4.71 -17.49 22.14
N ASP A 561 5.44 -18.22 22.98
CA ASP A 561 6.62 -18.98 22.56
C ASP A 561 6.19 -20.29 21.88
N LEU A 562 6.31 -20.33 20.56
CA LEU A 562 5.92 -21.46 19.71
C LEU A 562 6.64 -22.79 20.05
N GLN A 563 7.69 -22.77 20.89
CA GLN A 563 8.38 -23.97 21.35
C GLN A 563 7.65 -24.72 22.47
N GLN A 564 6.68 -24.09 23.13
CA GLN A 564 5.89 -24.68 24.20
C GLN A 564 4.40 -24.67 23.81
N PRO A 565 3.59 -25.64 24.25
CA PRO A 565 2.14 -25.52 24.13
C PRO A 565 1.62 -24.32 24.92
N PHE A 566 0.69 -23.58 24.34
CA PHE A 566 -0.08 -22.54 25.02
C PHE A 566 -1.37 -23.16 25.54
N THR A 567 -1.58 -23.18 26.84
CA THR A 567 -2.84 -23.68 27.42
C THR A 567 -3.70 -22.50 27.83
N GLY A 568 -5.01 -22.62 27.62
CA GLY A 568 -5.97 -21.58 27.96
C GLY A 568 -7.35 -22.12 28.28
N GLN A 569 -8.34 -21.23 28.42
CA GLN A 569 -9.68 -21.52 28.84
C GLN A 569 -10.66 -20.44 28.38
N VAL A 570 -11.61 -20.87 27.55
CA VAL A 570 -12.78 -20.04 27.20
C VAL A 570 -13.76 -20.08 28.38
N SER A 571 -13.74 -19.02 29.18
CA SER A 571 -14.52 -18.86 30.41
C SER A 571 -16.02 -18.71 30.14
N ARG A 572 -16.40 -18.06 29.04
CA ARG A 572 -17.79 -17.80 28.63
C ARG A 572 -17.92 -17.66 27.10
N PHE A 573 -19.13 -17.64 26.56
CA PHE A 573 -19.33 -17.59 25.09
C PHE A 573 -18.73 -16.33 24.42
N ALA A 574 -18.73 -15.21 25.15
CA ALA A 574 -18.21 -13.92 24.68
C ALA A 574 -16.68 -13.78 24.80
N ASP A 575 -16.03 -14.70 25.52
CA ASP A 575 -14.58 -14.71 25.75
C ASP A 575 -13.81 -14.93 24.43
N ARG A 576 -12.71 -14.18 24.26
CA ARG A 576 -11.87 -14.16 23.06
C ARG A 576 -10.39 -14.14 23.44
N ASP A 577 -9.76 -15.29 23.52
CA ASP A 577 -8.31 -15.31 23.78
C ASP A 577 -7.51 -14.87 22.55
N TYR A 578 -6.90 -13.68 22.58
CA TYR A 578 -5.92 -13.26 21.58
C TYR A 578 -4.52 -13.77 21.95
N VAL A 579 -3.91 -14.49 21.03
CA VAL A 579 -2.55 -15.03 21.17
C VAL A 579 -1.65 -14.45 20.08
N LEU A 580 -0.62 -13.69 20.46
CA LEU A 580 0.32 -13.07 19.53
C LEU A 580 1.37 -14.08 19.07
N LEU A 581 1.44 -14.26 17.76
CA LEU A 581 2.42 -15.08 17.05
C LEU A 581 3.51 -14.17 16.46
N ASN A 582 4.77 -14.50 16.74
CA ASN A 582 5.94 -13.92 16.06
C ASN A 582 6.54 -14.97 15.13
N ILE A 583 6.58 -14.71 13.83
CA ILE A 583 7.10 -15.68 12.85
C ILE A 583 8.63 -15.58 12.77
N PRO A 584 9.38 -16.61 13.20
CA PRO A 584 10.84 -16.51 13.29
C PRO A 584 11.55 -16.81 11.96
N GLN A 585 10.92 -17.56 11.07
CA GLN A 585 11.50 -17.96 9.79
C GLN A 585 10.39 -18.23 8.75
N PRO A 586 10.69 -18.15 7.45
CA PRO A 586 9.70 -18.40 6.42
C PRO A 586 9.27 -19.87 6.38
N GLY A 587 7.98 -20.12 6.20
CA GLY A 587 7.45 -21.47 6.06
C GLY A 587 5.96 -21.60 6.37
N ILE A 588 5.47 -22.84 6.32
CA ILE A 588 4.06 -23.19 6.51
C ILE A 588 3.87 -23.73 7.94
N TYR A 589 3.04 -23.04 8.72
CA TYR A 589 2.77 -23.30 10.12
C TYR A 589 1.38 -23.92 10.30
N THR A 590 1.31 -25.06 11.00
CA THR A 590 0.05 -25.70 11.39
C THR A 590 -0.12 -25.64 12.90
N PHE A 591 -1.07 -24.81 13.33
CA PHE A 591 -1.49 -24.70 14.72
C PHE A 591 -2.70 -25.59 14.96
N THR A 592 -2.67 -26.34 16.06
CA THR A 592 -3.80 -27.16 16.48
C THR A 592 -4.22 -26.76 17.88
N LEU A 593 -5.51 -26.51 18.04
CA LEU A 593 -6.18 -26.48 19.33
C LEU A 593 -6.68 -27.88 19.64
N SER A 594 -6.16 -28.47 20.72
CA SER A 594 -6.56 -29.76 21.28
C SER A 594 -7.06 -29.59 22.72
N ASP A 595 -7.46 -30.69 23.35
CA ASP A 595 -7.94 -30.74 24.74
C ASP A 595 -9.05 -29.72 25.04
N ALA A 596 -9.85 -29.39 24.03
CA ALA A 596 -10.99 -28.51 24.15
C ALA A 596 -12.00 -29.08 25.16
N GLY A 597 -12.51 -28.22 26.03
CA GLY A 597 -13.56 -28.59 26.98
C GLY A 597 -14.74 -29.29 26.29
N PRO A 598 -15.38 -30.27 26.94
CA PRO A 598 -16.38 -31.13 26.31
C PRO A 598 -17.61 -30.37 25.82
N ASP A 599 -17.85 -29.16 26.33
CA ASP A 599 -18.96 -28.30 25.93
C ASP A 599 -18.56 -27.21 24.94
N LEU A 600 -17.26 -27.04 24.64
CA LEU A 600 -16.74 -26.04 23.71
C LEU A 600 -16.55 -26.62 22.32
N ARG A 601 -17.24 -26.05 21.33
CA ARG A 601 -16.87 -26.16 19.93
C ARG A 601 -15.99 -24.96 19.59
N ALA A 602 -14.68 -25.16 19.66
CA ALA A 602 -13.71 -24.09 19.48
C ALA A 602 -13.68 -23.56 18.03
N LYS A 603 -13.38 -22.27 17.91
CA LYS A 603 -13.10 -21.54 16.68
C LYS A 603 -11.71 -20.93 16.81
N LEU A 604 -10.90 -21.09 15.77
CA LEU A 604 -9.63 -20.37 15.59
C LEU A 604 -9.81 -19.36 14.48
N THR A 605 -9.47 -18.10 14.73
CA THR A 605 -9.44 -17.05 13.70
C THR A 605 -8.04 -16.45 13.67
N LEU A 606 -7.41 -16.43 12.49
CA LEU A 606 -6.11 -15.79 12.28
C LEU A 606 -6.35 -14.35 11.80
N VAL A 607 -5.72 -13.38 12.45
CA VAL A 607 -5.74 -11.98 12.01
C VAL A 607 -4.31 -11.43 11.88
N ARG A 608 -4.10 -10.48 10.98
CA ARG A 608 -2.82 -9.76 10.88
C ARG A 608 -2.66 -8.79 12.06
N THR A 609 -1.53 -8.80 12.77
CA THR A 609 -1.36 -7.95 13.98
C THR A 609 -1.38 -6.46 13.65
N SER A 610 -0.80 -6.05 12.52
CA SER A 610 -0.67 -4.63 12.14
C SER A 610 -1.99 -3.98 11.70
N SER A 611 -2.86 -4.71 11.00
CA SER A 611 -4.12 -4.16 10.47
C SER A 611 -5.37 -4.68 11.18
N GLY A 612 -5.27 -5.81 11.89
CA GLY A 612 -6.42 -6.47 12.50
C GLY A 612 -7.30 -7.26 11.54
N ASN A 613 -6.95 -7.32 10.24
CA ASN A 613 -7.74 -8.02 9.22
C ASN A 613 -7.76 -9.53 9.47
N SER A 614 -8.94 -10.14 9.39
CA SER A 614 -9.08 -11.60 9.41
C SER A 614 -8.57 -12.21 8.12
N ILE A 615 -7.72 -13.23 8.27
CA ILE A 615 -7.06 -13.96 7.18
C ILE A 615 -7.75 -15.31 6.96
N ASP A 616 -7.89 -16.11 8.01
CA ASP A 616 -8.50 -17.43 7.95
C ASP A 616 -9.28 -17.74 9.23
N THR A 617 -10.22 -18.68 9.16
CA THR A 617 -10.96 -19.17 10.31
C THR A 617 -11.29 -20.64 10.18
N SER A 618 -10.97 -21.40 11.23
CA SER A 618 -11.27 -22.83 11.34
C SER A 618 -12.16 -23.09 12.56
N ARG A 619 -13.00 -24.12 12.48
CA ARG A 619 -13.92 -24.51 13.58
C ARG A 619 -13.83 -26.01 13.81
N ALA A 620 -13.89 -26.41 15.08
CA ALA A 620 -13.98 -27.82 15.44
C ALA A 620 -15.23 -28.45 14.81
N SER A 621 -15.15 -29.72 14.41
CA SER A 621 -16.28 -30.45 13.80
C SER A 621 -17.42 -30.69 14.78
N ALA A 622 -17.11 -30.81 16.07
CA ALA A 622 -18.05 -30.94 17.18
C ALA A 622 -17.43 -30.38 18.47
N LYS A 623 -18.22 -30.29 19.55
CA LYS A 623 -17.73 -29.90 20.88
C LYS A 623 -16.67 -30.88 21.41
N GLY A 624 -15.64 -30.36 22.07
CA GLY A 624 -14.51 -31.13 22.60
C GLY A 624 -13.59 -31.76 21.55
N GLN A 625 -13.82 -31.51 20.25
CA GLN A 625 -12.95 -31.99 19.18
C GLN A 625 -11.86 -30.97 18.88
N PRO A 626 -10.67 -31.42 18.41
CA PRO A 626 -9.61 -30.50 18.03
C PRO A 626 -9.99 -29.71 16.77
N VAL A 627 -9.30 -28.60 16.57
CA VAL A 627 -9.37 -27.77 15.37
C VAL A 627 -7.96 -27.33 14.98
N SER A 628 -7.64 -27.37 13.70
CA SER A 628 -6.35 -26.93 13.18
C SER A 628 -6.52 -25.78 12.19
N LEU A 629 -5.55 -24.88 12.16
CA LEU A 629 -5.42 -23.79 11.20
C LEU A 629 -3.99 -23.81 10.65
N THR A 630 -3.86 -23.77 9.32
CA THR A 630 -2.55 -23.83 8.65
C THR A 630 -2.39 -22.61 7.76
N PHE A 631 -1.26 -21.91 7.88
CA PHE A 631 -0.95 -20.74 7.07
C PHE A 631 0.57 -20.61 6.83
N ASP A 632 0.96 -19.92 5.76
CA ASP A 632 2.33 -19.46 5.47
C ASP A 632 2.67 -18.20 6.27
N GLY A 633 3.91 -18.06 6.74
CA GLY A 633 4.36 -16.81 7.32
C GLY A 633 5.81 -16.53 6.96
N SER A 634 6.12 -15.25 6.72
CA SER A 634 7.47 -14.78 6.46
C SER A 634 8.19 -14.33 7.74
N ALA A 635 9.52 -14.41 7.75
CA ALA A 635 10.31 -14.03 8.92
C ALA A 635 10.07 -12.56 9.33
N GLY A 636 9.78 -12.35 10.60
CA GLY A 636 9.52 -11.02 11.18
C GLY A 636 8.06 -10.58 11.10
N GLU A 637 7.18 -11.34 10.47
CA GLU A 637 5.74 -11.06 10.48
C GLU A 637 5.10 -11.39 11.83
N GLN A 638 4.02 -10.67 12.14
CA GLN A 638 3.24 -10.84 13.36
C GLN A 638 1.76 -11.05 13.05
N TYR A 639 1.18 -12.04 13.72
CA TYR A 639 -0.22 -12.41 13.60
C TYR A 639 -0.84 -12.59 14.98
N ASN A 640 -2.15 -12.37 15.13
CA ASN A 640 -2.87 -12.81 16.32
C ASN A 640 -3.76 -14.01 15.96
N LEU A 641 -3.66 -15.08 16.75
CA LEU A 641 -4.57 -16.21 16.70
C LEU A 641 -5.62 -16.03 17.79
N ILE A 642 -6.88 -15.98 17.40
CA ILE A 642 -8.01 -15.76 18.31
C ILE A 642 -8.67 -17.10 18.58
N VAL A 643 -8.75 -17.48 19.85
CA VAL A 643 -9.54 -18.63 20.30
C VAL A 643 -10.90 -18.13 20.77
N ALA A 644 -11.97 -18.77 20.32
CA ALA A 644 -13.32 -18.38 20.69
C ALA A 644 -14.29 -19.56 20.66
N ALA A 645 -15.44 -19.42 21.30
CA ALA A 645 -16.54 -20.36 21.10
C ALA A 645 -17.23 -20.12 19.74
N ALA A 646 -17.28 -21.14 18.87
CA ALA A 646 -18.26 -21.18 17.79
C ALA A 646 -19.63 -21.65 18.31
N GLU A 647 -19.62 -22.57 19.27
CA GLU A 647 -20.80 -23.06 19.97
C GLU A 647 -20.38 -23.48 21.38
N MET A 648 -21.21 -23.21 22.37
CA MET A 648 -20.99 -23.68 23.73
C MET A 648 -22.32 -24.08 24.38
N THR A 649 -22.32 -25.14 25.19
CA THR A 649 -23.53 -25.57 25.90
C THR A 649 -24.01 -24.45 26.84
N SER A 650 -25.32 -24.20 26.89
CA SER A 650 -25.88 -23.14 27.74
C SER A 650 -25.55 -23.38 29.22
N GLY A 651 -24.97 -22.37 29.88
CA GLY A 651 -24.52 -22.45 31.27
C GLY A 651 -23.19 -23.16 31.49
N ALA A 652 -22.55 -23.69 30.43
CA ALA A 652 -21.17 -24.14 30.51
C ALA A 652 -20.24 -22.92 30.58
N ALA A 653 -19.20 -23.05 31.39
CA ALA A 653 -18.17 -22.06 31.60
C ALA A 653 -16.81 -22.77 31.67
N ASN A 654 -15.74 -22.01 31.59
CA ASN A 654 -14.39 -22.48 31.91
C ASN A 654 -13.99 -23.72 31.10
N GLN A 655 -14.14 -23.64 29.78
CA GLN A 655 -13.80 -24.72 28.86
C GLN A 655 -12.32 -24.62 28.47
N PRO A 656 -11.44 -25.52 28.98
CA PRO A 656 -10.02 -25.44 28.70
C PRO A 656 -9.73 -25.72 27.23
N TYR A 657 -8.54 -25.35 26.79
CA TYR A 657 -7.94 -25.77 25.53
C TYR A 657 -6.41 -25.75 25.60
N GLN A 658 -5.77 -26.38 24.63
CA GLN A 658 -4.33 -26.31 24.41
C GLN A 658 -4.05 -26.00 22.94
N LEU A 659 -3.34 -24.92 22.67
CA LEU A 659 -2.74 -24.59 21.38
C LEU A 659 -1.31 -25.14 21.29
N ALA A 660 -0.96 -25.74 20.17
CA ALA A 660 0.41 -26.17 19.88
C ALA A 660 0.76 -25.95 18.40
N LEU A 661 2.02 -25.61 18.14
CA LEU A 661 2.59 -25.72 16.80
C LEU A 661 2.82 -27.20 16.51
N THR A 662 1.91 -27.79 15.75
CA THR A 662 1.88 -29.24 15.48
C THR A 662 2.52 -29.64 14.16
N GLY A 663 2.67 -28.68 13.24
CA GLY A 663 3.34 -28.88 11.96
C GLY A 663 4.10 -27.62 11.56
N PHE A 664 5.30 -27.81 11.04
CA PHE A 664 6.10 -26.75 10.44
C PHE A 664 6.87 -27.30 9.25
N ILE A 665 6.67 -26.68 8.09
CA ILE A 665 7.41 -26.98 6.86
C ILE A 665 8.24 -25.73 6.51
N PRO A 666 9.58 -25.79 6.61
CA PRO A 666 10.42 -24.67 6.22
C PRO A 666 10.27 -24.36 4.73
N ASP A 667 10.09 -23.09 4.40
CA ASP A 667 10.08 -22.60 3.02
C ASP A 667 11.02 -21.39 2.88
N PRO A 668 12.34 -21.60 2.89
CA PRO A 668 13.33 -20.53 3.05
C PRO A 668 13.37 -19.53 1.89
N ASP A 669 12.70 -19.86 0.78
CA ASP A 669 12.65 -19.04 -0.40
C ASP A 669 11.49 -18.01 -0.34
N GLU A 670 10.62 -18.06 0.68
CA GLU A 670 9.58 -17.05 0.90
C GLU A 670 10.08 -15.81 1.68
N PRO A 671 9.53 -14.60 1.42
CA PRO A 671 8.47 -14.30 0.45
C PRO A 671 9.02 -14.19 -0.98
N ASN A 672 8.44 -14.90 -1.95
CA ASN A 672 8.77 -14.78 -3.39
C ASN A 672 7.54 -14.60 -4.28
N ASP A 673 6.43 -14.20 -3.69
CA ASP A 673 5.12 -14.00 -4.34
C ASP A 673 5.07 -12.93 -5.45
N GLU A 674 6.12 -12.13 -5.54
CA GLU A 674 6.22 -11.00 -6.45
C GLU A 674 7.54 -11.03 -7.20
N ARG A 675 7.53 -10.43 -8.40
CA ARG A 675 8.76 -10.28 -9.20
C ARG A 675 9.87 -9.55 -8.44
N ALA A 676 9.52 -8.62 -7.54
CA ALA A 676 10.47 -7.83 -6.76
C ALA A 676 11.20 -8.65 -5.69
N THR A 677 10.55 -9.69 -5.16
CA THR A 677 11.09 -10.58 -4.12
C THR A 677 11.52 -11.95 -4.66
N ALA A 678 11.44 -12.13 -5.99
CA ALA A 678 11.74 -13.39 -6.67
C ALA A 678 13.04 -14.08 -6.23
N THR A 679 12.92 -15.37 -5.95
CA THR A 679 14.00 -16.26 -5.52
C THR A 679 15.03 -16.45 -6.62
N PHE A 680 16.29 -16.17 -6.34
CA PHE A 680 17.35 -16.38 -7.32
C PHE A 680 17.66 -17.87 -7.51
N TRP A 681 17.41 -18.38 -8.71
CA TRP A 681 17.71 -19.77 -9.10
C TRP A 681 18.89 -19.86 -10.06
N ASP A 682 20.00 -20.43 -9.59
CA ASP A 682 21.13 -20.82 -10.43
C ASP A 682 20.86 -22.17 -11.09
N VAL A 683 20.33 -22.12 -12.31
CA VAL A 683 20.00 -23.30 -13.13
C VAL A 683 21.17 -24.25 -13.37
N ALA A 684 22.42 -23.79 -13.18
CA ALA A 684 23.62 -24.63 -13.32
C ALA A 684 23.95 -25.44 -12.05
N GLN A 685 23.39 -25.07 -10.88
CA GLN A 685 23.60 -25.79 -9.62
C GLN A 685 22.58 -26.92 -9.39
N GLY A 686 21.51 -27.00 -10.18
CA GLY A 686 20.52 -28.06 -10.11
C GLY A 686 19.09 -27.55 -9.91
N PRO A 687 18.13 -28.44 -9.61
CA PRO A 687 16.73 -28.08 -9.43
C PRO A 687 16.49 -27.26 -8.15
N ALA A 688 15.45 -26.44 -8.16
CA ALA A 688 14.89 -25.76 -7.00
C ALA A 688 13.67 -26.54 -6.47
N LEU A 689 13.38 -26.37 -5.18
CA LEU A 689 12.19 -26.89 -4.50
C LEU A 689 11.36 -25.71 -4.01
N GLY A 690 10.04 -25.88 -3.96
CA GLY A 690 9.13 -24.89 -3.39
C GLY A 690 7.77 -25.50 -3.11
N TYR A 691 6.88 -24.73 -2.51
CA TYR A 691 5.54 -25.15 -2.14
C TYR A 691 4.52 -24.16 -2.70
N PHE A 692 3.43 -24.65 -3.29
CA PHE A 692 2.32 -23.77 -3.60
C PHE A 692 1.52 -23.55 -2.33
N TRP A 693 1.84 -22.54 -1.52
CA TRP A 693 1.14 -22.31 -0.26
C TRP A 693 1.05 -20.81 0.07
N ASP A 694 0.09 -20.14 -0.55
CA ASP A 694 -0.08 -18.69 -0.41
C ASP A 694 -1.47 -18.34 0.14
N THR A 695 -1.59 -18.37 1.46
CA THR A 695 -2.81 -17.99 2.20
C THR A 695 -2.69 -16.60 2.85
N THR A 696 -1.46 -16.08 3.04
CA THR A 696 -1.24 -14.78 3.70
C THR A 696 -0.43 -13.77 2.88
N THR A 697 0.53 -14.24 2.09
CA THR A 697 1.31 -13.43 1.15
C THR A 697 0.90 -13.77 -0.31
N GLY A 698 1.42 -13.07 -1.33
CA GLY A 698 0.83 -13.05 -2.68
C GLY A 698 0.72 -14.43 -3.37
N ARG A 699 0.02 -14.57 -4.50
CA ARG A 699 -0.56 -15.87 -4.94
C ARG A 699 0.28 -16.71 -5.94
N ALA A 700 1.59 -16.52 -6.01
CA ALA A 700 2.42 -17.15 -7.04
C ALA A 700 3.92 -17.04 -6.78
N ASP A 701 4.64 -18.15 -6.91
CA ASP A 701 6.08 -18.17 -6.73
C ASP A 701 6.83 -17.56 -7.92
N TYR A 702 7.75 -16.64 -7.67
CA TYR A 702 8.65 -16.09 -8.68
C TYR A 702 10.10 -16.55 -8.49
N PHE A 703 10.68 -17.10 -9.56
CA PHE A 703 12.11 -17.40 -9.63
C PHE A 703 12.80 -16.47 -10.62
N ARG A 704 13.92 -15.88 -10.21
CA ARG A 704 14.80 -15.08 -11.06
C ARG A 704 16.02 -15.90 -11.47
N LEU A 705 16.33 -15.93 -12.76
CA LEU A 705 17.45 -16.69 -13.32
C LEU A 705 18.24 -15.86 -14.35
N ILE A 706 19.53 -16.19 -14.49
CA ILE A 706 20.36 -15.71 -15.61
C ILE A 706 20.42 -16.82 -16.66
N ALA A 707 19.97 -16.52 -17.87
CA ALA A 707 19.91 -17.50 -18.95
C ALA A 707 21.31 -18.07 -19.26
N PRO A 708 21.48 -19.41 -19.23
CA PRO A 708 22.77 -20.03 -19.49
C PRO A 708 23.13 -19.93 -20.98
N PRO A 709 24.44 -19.94 -21.33
CA PRO A 709 24.86 -19.98 -22.73
C PRO A 709 24.53 -21.33 -23.36
N THR A 710 23.57 -21.34 -24.29
CA THR A 710 23.14 -22.53 -25.04
C THR A 710 23.80 -22.61 -26.41
N GLN A 711 23.88 -23.83 -26.96
CA GLN A 711 24.24 -24.03 -28.36
C GLN A 711 23.25 -23.28 -29.28
N ALA A 712 23.75 -22.65 -30.35
CA ALA A 712 22.90 -21.89 -31.27
C ALA A 712 21.72 -22.75 -31.80
N GLY A 713 20.50 -22.24 -31.63
CA GLY A 713 19.26 -22.92 -32.05
C GLY A 713 18.72 -23.95 -31.05
N THR A 714 19.27 -24.05 -29.83
CA THR A 714 18.73 -24.89 -28.76
C THR A 714 18.03 -24.07 -27.69
N GLU A 715 16.99 -24.65 -27.10
CA GLU A 715 16.13 -24.02 -26.09
C GLU A 715 16.58 -24.39 -24.67
N VAL A 716 16.21 -23.55 -23.71
CA VAL A 716 16.19 -23.91 -22.29
C VAL A 716 14.80 -24.45 -21.98
N SER A 717 14.73 -25.65 -21.40
CA SER A 717 13.48 -26.28 -21.01
C SER A 717 13.36 -26.30 -19.49
N PHE A 718 12.37 -25.57 -18.98
CA PHE A 718 11.98 -25.54 -17.58
C PHE A 718 10.88 -26.56 -17.33
N GLN A 719 11.03 -27.40 -16.32
CA GLN A 719 10.03 -28.38 -15.93
C GLN A 719 9.75 -28.28 -14.44
N LEU A 720 8.48 -28.09 -14.11
CA LEU A 720 7.95 -28.29 -12.78
C LEU A 720 7.37 -29.71 -12.68
N SER A 721 7.87 -30.45 -11.71
CA SER A 721 7.52 -31.85 -11.46
C SER A 721 7.05 -32.05 -10.02
N ASN A 722 6.38 -33.17 -9.77
CA ASN A 722 5.77 -33.52 -8.48
C ASN A 722 4.76 -32.52 -7.90
N PRO A 723 3.92 -31.82 -8.69
CA PRO A 723 2.82 -31.06 -8.08
C PRO A 723 1.85 -32.03 -7.40
N ALA A 724 1.15 -31.57 -6.36
CA ALA A 724 0.17 -32.41 -5.68
C ALA A 724 -0.95 -32.90 -6.62
N PRO A 725 -1.59 -34.05 -6.32
CA PRO A 725 -2.48 -34.75 -7.25
C PRO A 725 -3.68 -33.94 -7.78
N ASP A 726 -4.10 -32.93 -7.04
CA ASP A 726 -5.22 -32.05 -7.36
C ASP A 726 -4.79 -30.67 -7.92
N LEU A 727 -3.49 -30.34 -7.85
CA LEU A 727 -2.94 -29.11 -8.37
C LEU A 727 -2.81 -29.15 -9.88
N ARG A 728 -3.26 -28.08 -10.52
CA ARG A 728 -3.01 -27.77 -11.93
C ARG A 728 -2.11 -26.55 -11.97
N VAL A 729 -0.96 -26.67 -12.61
CA VAL A 729 0.10 -25.66 -12.52
C VAL A 729 0.38 -25.05 -13.88
N ARG A 730 0.68 -23.76 -13.92
CA ARG A 730 1.14 -23.03 -15.10
C ARG A 730 2.51 -22.41 -14.83
N LEU A 731 3.37 -22.42 -15.86
CA LEU A 731 4.61 -21.65 -15.87
C LEU A 731 4.47 -20.47 -16.82
N THR A 732 4.94 -19.30 -16.40
CA THR A 732 5.00 -18.08 -17.21
C THR A 732 6.42 -17.52 -17.20
N LEU A 733 7.01 -17.33 -18.38
CA LEU A 733 8.33 -16.74 -18.54
C LEU A 733 8.20 -15.24 -18.84
N ILE A 734 8.98 -14.44 -18.12
CA ILE A 734 8.97 -12.98 -18.17
C ILE A 734 10.43 -12.51 -18.32
N ASN A 735 10.69 -11.47 -19.10
CA ASN A 735 12.04 -10.91 -19.23
C ASN A 735 12.35 -9.87 -18.14
N ALA A 736 13.58 -9.36 -18.11
CA ALA A 736 14.04 -8.40 -17.10
C ALA A 736 13.21 -7.10 -16.99
N VAL A 737 12.57 -6.66 -18.08
CA VAL A 737 11.74 -5.44 -18.10
C VAL A 737 10.26 -5.71 -17.79
N GLY A 738 9.91 -6.96 -17.46
CA GLY A 738 8.56 -7.35 -17.09
C GLY A 738 7.64 -7.75 -18.24
N LEU A 739 8.17 -7.86 -19.45
CA LEU A 739 7.39 -8.27 -20.61
C LEU A 739 7.25 -9.79 -20.66
N PHE A 740 6.00 -10.22 -20.83
CA PHE A 740 5.61 -11.60 -21.06
C PHE A 740 6.35 -12.19 -22.28
N GLN A 741 6.94 -13.37 -22.12
CA GLN A 741 7.62 -14.09 -23.19
C GLN A 741 6.79 -15.28 -23.68
N GLU A 742 6.34 -16.12 -22.75
CA GLU A 742 5.57 -17.34 -23.03
C GLU A 742 4.91 -17.87 -21.74
N ASN A 743 3.85 -18.64 -21.87
CA ASN A 743 3.31 -19.46 -20.78
C ASN A 743 2.85 -20.82 -21.28
N THR A 744 2.66 -21.73 -20.33
CA THR A 744 2.00 -23.01 -20.59
C THR A 744 0.50 -22.88 -20.38
N PRO A 745 -0.32 -23.77 -20.95
CA PRO A 745 -1.63 -24.05 -20.34
C PRO A 745 -1.42 -24.61 -18.93
N TYR A 746 -2.48 -24.56 -18.10
CA TYR A 746 -2.47 -25.29 -16.83
C TYR A 746 -2.38 -26.80 -17.10
N SER A 747 -1.56 -27.49 -16.29
CA SER A 747 -1.43 -28.94 -16.38
C SER A 747 -2.74 -29.66 -16.04
N ALA A 748 -2.81 -30.94 -16.40
CA ALA A 748 -3.78 -31.85 -15.78
C ALA A 748 -3.42 -32.04 -14.29
N PRO A 749 -4.41 -32.32 -13.41
CA PRO A 749 -4.16 -32.47 -11.97
C PRO A 749 -3.00 -33.43 -11.66
N GLY A 750 -2.04 -32.96 -10.86
CA GLY A 750 -0.86 -33.72 -10.44
C GLY A 750 0.17 -34.02 -11.54
N GLN A 751 -0.03 -33.52 -12.76
CA GLN A 751 0.91 -33.76 -13.85
C GLN A 751 1.98 -32.67 -13.94
N PRO A 752 3.22 -33.04 -14.32
CA PRO A 752 4.29 -32.08 -14.54
C PRO A 752 3.95 -31.12 -15.68
N VAL A 753 4.56 -29.95 -15.66
CA VAL A 753 4.41 -28.92 -16.70
C VAL A 753 5.79 -28.49 -17.19
N THR A 754 5.92 -28.30 -18.51
CA THR A 754 7.18 -27.96 -19.16
C THR A 754 7.01 -26.75 -20.07
N LEU A 755 7.91 -25.78 -19.93
CA LEU A 755 8.02 -24.59 -20.77
C LEU A 755 9.42 -24.60 -21.41
N SER A 756 9.49 -24.55 -22.74
CA SER A 756 10.76 -24.47 -23.46
C SER A 756 10.84 -23.20 -24.28
N ARG A 757 11.96 -22.49 -24.19
CA ARG A 757 12.19 -21.24 -24.95
C ARG A 757 13.66 -21.03 -25.26
N ALA A 758 13.96 -20.51 -26.45
CA ALA A 758 15.28 -19.98 -26.75
C ALA A 758 15.50 -18.66 -25.98
N LEU A 759 16.52 -18.63 -25.12
CA LEU A 759 16.84 -17.46 -24.29
C LEU A 759 18.12 -16.79 -24.77
N GLU A 760 18.17 -15.46 -24.66
CA GLU A 760 19.41 -14.72 -24.84
C GLU A 760 20.37 -15.00 -23.68
N ALA A 761 21.56 -15.54 -23.99
CA ALA A 761 22.56 -15.88 -23.00
C ALA A 761 22.96 -14.68 -22.13
N ASN A 762 23.15 -14.92 -20.83
CA ASN A 762 23.53 -13.95 -19.81
C ASN A 762 22.52 -12.81 -19.57
N LYS A 763 21.29 -12.93 -20.08
CA LYS A 763 20.20 -12.02 -19.74
C LYS A 763 19.40 -12.56 -18.56
N GLU A 764 18.81 -11.64 -17.81
CA GLU A 764 17.96 -11.96 -16.67
C GLU A 764 16.53 -12.24 -17.14
N TYR A 765 15.94 -13.29 -16.57
CA TYR A 765 14.55 -13.70 -16.77
C TYR A 765 13.92 -14.05 -15.43
N TYR A 766 12.59 -14.03 -15.41
CA TYR A 766 11.76 -14.44 -14.31
C TYR A 766 10.84 -15.56 -14.76
N LEU A 767 10.69 -16.58 -13.93
CA LEU A 767 9.75 -17.67 -14.11
C LEU A 767 8.71 -17.55 -13.00
N LYS A 768 7.47 -17.25 -13.37
CA LYS A 768 6.32 -17.24 -12.47
C LYS A 768 5.66 -18.61 -12.51
N LEU A 769 5.44 -19.20 -11.34
CA LEU A 769 4.73 -20.44 -11.13
C LEU A 769 3.39 -20.11 -10.49
N GLU A 770 2.30 -20.73 -10.93
CA GLU A 770 1.00 -20.51 -10.29
C GLU A 770 0.09 -21.74 -10.41
N SER A 771 -0.71 -21.97 -9.37
CA SER A 771 -1.75 -23.00 -9.37
C SER A 771 -3.09 -22.44 -9.86
N MET A 772 -3.92 -23.28 -10.47
CA MET A 772 -5.30 -22.93 -10.83
C MET A 772 -6.14 -22.80 -9.57
N ASP A 773 -7.04 -21.82 -9.55
CA ASP A 773 -7.96 -21.53 -8.45
C ASP A 773 -7.23 -21.27 -7.10
N TYR A 774 -5.93 -20.92 -7.15
CA TYR A 774 -5.08 -20.67 -5.98
C TYR A 774 -5.05 -21.83 -4.98
N LYS A 775 -5.17 -23.06 -5.47
CA LYS A 775 -5.08 -24.24 -4.61
C LYS A 775 -3.69 -24.33 -4.00
N THR A 776 -3.65 -24.66 -2.71
CA THR A 776 -2.43 -24.83 -1.94
C THR A 776 -2.06 -26.30 -1.78
N SER A 777 -0.80 -26.58 -1.46
CA SER A 777 -0.32 -27.93 -1.16
C SER A 777 0.89 -27.94 -0.23
N LEU A 778 0.84 -28.84 0.76
CA LEU A 778 1.97 -29.14 1.65
C LEU A 778 3.01 -30.05 0.99
N GLN A 779 2.78 -30.49 -0.26
CA GLN A 779 3.73 -31.31 -1.02
C GLN A 779 4.65 -30.39 -1.85
N PRO A 780 5.98 -30.52 -1.74
CA PRO A 780 6.88 -29.67 -2.50
C PRO A 780 6.85 -30.06 -3.98
N TYR A 781 6.83 -29.06 -4.85
CA TYR A 781 7.16 -29.26 -6.26
C TYR A 781 8.67 -29.21 -6.46
N THR A 782 9.13 -29.69 -7.61
CA THR A 782 10.53 -29.61 -8.03
C THR A 782 10.62 -28.91 -9.37
N LEU A 783 11.30 -27.76 -9.40
CA LEU A 783 11.56 -26.97 -10.59
C LEU A 783 12.96 -27.29 -11.12
N SER A 784 13.05 -27.69 -12.39
CA SER A 784 14.29 -28.13 -13.03
C SER A 784 14.47 -27.46 -14.39
N ALA A 785 15.73 -27.26 -14.80
CA ALA A 785 16.07 -26.72 -16.11
C ALA A 785 16.98 -27.70 -16.85
N SER A 786 16.74 -27.86 -18.15
CA SER A 786 17.61 -28.64 -19.04
C SER A 786 17.93 -27.84 -20.30
N TYR A 787 19.20 -27.88 -20.72
CA TYR A 787 19.68 -27.15 -21.90
C TYR A 787 20.96 -27.80 -22.44
N THR A 788 21.30 -27.52 -23.69
CA THR A 788 22.56 -27.94 -24.30
C THR A 788 23.58 -26.79 -24.23
N PRO A 789 24.66 -26.89 -23.42
CA PRO A 789 25.62 -25.80 -23.28
C PRO A 789 26.34 -25.49 -24.60
N ALA A 790 26.69 -24.23 -24.83
CA ALA A 790 27.54 -23.84 -25.96
C ALA A 790 28.92 -24.53 -25.87
N SER A 791 29.44 -25.07 -26.98
CA SER A 791 30.77 -25.69 -26.98
C SER A 791 31.85 -24.63 -26.75
N THR A 792 32.55 -24.73 -25.63
CA THR A 792 33.71 -23.89 -25.34
C THR A 792 34.87 -24.31 -26.25
N GLN A 793 35.18 -23.51 -27.28
CA GLN A 793 36.53 -23.53 -27.85
C GLN A 793 37.49 -23.03 -26.77
N THR A 794 38.37 -23.92 -26.35
CA THR A 794 39.45 -23.66 -25.41
C THR A 794 40.55 -22.81 -26.08
N GLY A 795 40.80 -21.64 -25.48
CA GLY A 795 42.01 -20.82 -25.61
C GLY A 795 42.45 -20.39 -24.20
N PRO A 796 43.74 -20.07 -23.98
CA PRO A 796 44.54 -20.56 -22.86
C PRO A 796 44.04 -20.13 -21.48
N THR A 797 44.32 -20.99 -20.50
CA THR A 797 43.91 -20.96 -19.10
C THR A 797 44.06 -19.59 -18.42
N GLU A 798 42.96 -18.85 -18.26
CA GLU A 798 42.82 -17.93 -17.14
C GLU A 798 42.32 -18.73 -15.94
N THR A 799 43.22 -19.04 -15.03
CA THR A 799 43.00 -19.84 -13.82
C THR A 799 42.23 -19.09 -12.72
N GLY A 800 41.36 -18.15 -13.08
CA GLY A 800 40.54 -17.37 -12.14
C GLY A 800 39.07 -17.74 -12.24
N ARG A 801 38.37 -17.80 -11.10
CA ARG A 801 36.91 -17.90 -11.05
C ARG A 801 36.31 -16.50 -10.84
N PRO A 802 35.12 -16.20 -11.39
CA PRO A 802 34.49 -14.91 -11.19
C PRO A 802 34.01 -14.80 -9.74
N VAL A 803 34.44 -13.73 -9.06
CA VAL A 803 34.02 -13.40 -7.70
C VAL A 803 33.47 -11.99 -7.65
N ARG A 804 32.32 -11.83 -6.99
CA ARG A 804 31.63 -10.53 -6.89
C ARG A 804 32.11 -9.73 -5.69
N LEU A 805 32.71 -8.57 -5.94
CA LEU A 805 33.06 -7.59 -4.93
C LEU A 805 31.94 -6.56 -4.82
N HIS A 806 31.44 -6.32 -3.63
CA HIS A 806 30.42 -5.29 -3.40
C HIS A 806 30.69 -4.58 -2.07
N GLY A 807 30.12 -3.39 -1.89
CA GLY A 807 30.40 -2.66 -0.67
C GLY A 807 29.73 -1.30 -0.58
N ILE A 808 30.01 -0.60 0.51
CA ILE A 808 29.50 0.73 0.79
C ILE A 808 30.62 1.65 1.28
N VAL A 809 30.56 2.92 0.85
CA VAL A 809 31.41 4.00 1.33
C VAL A 809 30.53 5.05 2.01
N PHE A 810 30.85 5.38 3.27
CA PHE A 810 30.07 6.33 4.06
C PHE A 810 30.93 7.23 4.94
N ASN A 811 30.37 8.35 5.37
CA ASN A 811 30.94 9.29 6.32
C ASN A 811 30.43 9.01 7.73
N GLN A 812 31.33 8.87 8.72
CA GLN A 812 30.99 8.54 10.11
C GLN A 812 30.91 9.78 11.04
N GLY A 813 30.84 11.00 10.48
CA GLY A 813 30.91 12.27 11.22
C GLY A 813 29.69 12.69 12.05
N SER A 814 28.60 11.91 12.13
CA SER A 814 27.40 12.22 12.93
C SER A 814 26.54 10.97 13.21
N LEU A 815 25.54 11.07 14.09
CA LEU A 815 24.68 9.98 14.62
C LEU A 815 24.05 9.03 13.57
N LEU A 816 24.01 9.43 12.30
CA LEU A 816 23.62 8.59 11.16
C LEU A 816 24.74 8.60 10.09
N PRO A 817 25.25 7.43 9.66
CA PRO A 817 26.30 7.37 8.63
C PRO A 817 25.76 7.79 7.25
N GLY A 818 26.30 8.87 6.69
CA GLY A 818 25.86 9.39 5.38
C GLY A 818 26.61 8.72 4.20
N PRO A 819 25.92 8.18 3.17
CA PRO A 819 26.57 7.59 2.01
C PRO A 819 27.36 8.62 1.20
N ILE A 820 28.49 8.21 0.60
CA ILE A 820 29.34 9.10 -0.21
C ILE A 820 29.30 8.68 -1.69
N ARG A 821 28.75 9.54 -2.55
CA ARG A 821 28.78 9.38 -4.02
C ARG A 821 30.13 9.74 -4.64
N ASP A 822 30.37 9.27 -5.86
CA ASP A 822 31.53 9.62 -6.67
C ASP A 822 32.88 9.25 -6.00
N VAL A 823 32.93 8.10 -5.32
CA VAL A 823 34.17 7.51 -4.78
C VAL A 823 34.63 6.42 -5.72
N GLU A 824 35.88 6.51 -6.18
CA GLU A 824 36.51 5.52 -7.04
C GLU A 824 36.96 4.31 -6.23
N ILE A 825 36.61 3.10 -6.67
CA ILE A 825 36.97 1.85 -6.02
C ILE A 825 37.95 1.09 -6.90
N TYR A 826 39.13 0.81 -6.38
CA TYR A 826 40.17 0.06 -7.04
C TYR A 826 40.27 -1.35 -6.46
N ALA A 827 40.58 -2.32 -7.31
CA ALA A 827 40.97 -3.65 -6.87
C ALA A 827 42.23 -4.16 -7.58
N GLN A 828 43.00 -4.98 -6.88
CA GLN A 828 44.20 -5.64 -7.36
C GLN A 828 44.15 -7.13 -7.01
N VAL A 829 44.19 -8.01 -8.01
CA VAL A 829 44.18 -9.47 -7.80
C VAL A 829 45.58 -10.03 -7.94
N GLY A 830 46.14 -10.57 -6.85
CA GLY A 830 47.50 -11.11 -6.83
C GLY A 830 48.55 -10.07 -7.24
N SER A 831 49.33 -10.37 -8.28
CA SER A 831 50.37 -9.48 -8.82
C SER A 831 49.93 -8.67 -10.06
N GLN A 832 48.64 -8.70 -10.42
CA GLN A 832 48.11 -7.92 -11.53
C GLN A 832 48.16 -6.40 -11.22
N PRO A 833 48.20 -5.52 -12.22
CA PRO A 833 48.07 -4.09 -12.00
C PRO A 833 46.71 -3.73 -11.40
N ALA A 834 46.67 -2.70 -10.56
CA ALA A 834 45.44 -2.18 -9.97
C ALA A 834 44.50 -1.65 -11.05
N ALA A 835 43.22 -2.02 -10.98
CA ALA A 835 42.18 -1.57 -11.90
C ALA A 835 41.08 -0.82 -11.14
N LEU A 836 40.58 0.26 -11.73
CA LEU A 836 39.33 0.89 -11.29
C LEU A 836 38.19 -0.07 -11.62
N ILE A 837 37.47 -0.53 -10.59
CA ILE A 837 36.42 -1.54 -10.74
C ILE A 837 35.01 -0.95 -10.64
N ALA A 838 34.84 0.18 -9.95
CA ALA A 838 33.56 0.86 -9.82
C ALA A 838 33.72 2.30 -9.31
N THR A 839 32.67 3.10 -9.47
CA THR A 839 32.49 4.40 -8.81
C THR A 839 31.17 4.38 -8.03
N THR A 840 31.14 4.88 -6.80
CA THR A 840 29.94 4.79 -5.95
C THR A 840 28.80 5.69 -6.45
N GLY A 841 27.57 5.17 -6.44
CA GLY A 841 26.36 5.93 -6.75
C GLY A 841 25.88 6.83 -5.59
N THR A 842 24.68 7.40 -5.72
CA THR A 842 24.05 8.29 -4.71
C THR A 842 23.91 7.66 -3.32
N LEU A 843 23.78 6.33 -3.26
CA LEU A 843 23.71 5.56 -2.00
C LEU A 843 25.07 5.08 -1.49
N GLY A 844 26.19 5.53 -2.07
CA GLY A 844 27.53 5.16 -1.65
C GLY A 844 27.90 3.69 -1.92
N ARG A 845 27.10 2.97 -2.71
CA ARG A 845 27.26 1.54 -3.00
C ARG A 845 28.08 1.30 -4.27
N TYR A 846 28.80 0.18 -4.30
CA TYR A 846 29.47 -0.34 -5.50
C TYR A 846 29.30 -1.87 -5.61
N SER A 847 29.40 -2.38 -6.84
CA SER A 847 29.40 -3.81 -7.15
C SER A 847 30.18 -4.05 -8.45
N ALA A 848 31.14 -4.96 -8.43
CA ALA A 848 31.96 -5.34 -9.59
C ALA A 848 32.38 -6.81 -9.49
N THR A 849 32.70 -7.43 -10.62
CA THR A 849 33.17 -8.83 -10.68
C THR A 849 34.63 -8.86 -11.12
N VAL A 850 35.48 -9.60 -10.39
CA VAL A 850 36.89 -9.82 -10.75
C VAL A 850 37.16 -11.32 -10.87
N GLN A 851 38.18 -11.69 -11.66
CA GLN A 851 38.63 -13.08 -11.77
C GLN A 851 39.71 -13.34 -10.73
N ALA A 852 39.47 -14.21 -9.76
CA ALA A 852 40.44 -14.54 -8.71
C ALA A 852 40.57 -16.06 -8.54
N ALA A 853 41.80 -16.56 -8.47
CA ALA A 853 42.09 -17.97 -8.22
C ALA A 853 42.10 -18.28 -6.71
N GLU A 854 41.96 -19.55 -6.36
CA GLU A 854 42.11 -20.03 -4.98
C GLU A 854 43.51 -19.67 -4.44
N GLY A 855 43.56 -19.01 -3.27
CA GLY A 855 44.80 -18.54 -2.65
C GLY A 855 45.38 -17.22 -3.17
N GLN A 856 44.78 -16.58 -4.18
CA GLN A 856 45.18 -15.24 -4.61
C GLN A 856 44.55 -14.16 -3.71
N THR A 857 45.37 -13.26 -3.18
CA THR A 857 44.88 -12.12 -2.40
C THR A 857 44.34 -11.03 -3.31
N VAL A 858 43.09 -10.63 -3.08
CA VAL A 858 42.41 -9.49 -3.67
C VAL A 858 42.52 -8.31 -2.71
N ARG A 859 43.16 -7.23 -3.16
CA ARG A 859 43.30 -5.97 -2.41
C ARG A 859 42.30 -4.95 -2.98
N ILE A 860 41.51 -4.30 -2.13
CA ILE A 860 40.45 -3.35 -2.51
C ILE A 860 40.64 -2.05 -1.73
N TRP A 861 40.50 -0.88 -2.37
CA TRP A 861 40.56 0.42 -1.67
C TRP A 861 39.74 1.49 -2.36
N ALA A 862 39.33 2.50 -1.58
CA ALA A 862 38.56 3.66 -2.02
C ALA A 862 39.46 4.89 -2.21
N VAL A 863 39.20 5.68 -3.26
CA VAL A 863 39.94 6.91 -3.58
C VAL A 863 38.95 8.03 -3.88
N LYS A 864 39.16 9.19 -3.24
CA LYS A 864 38.49 10.45 -3.56
C LYS A 864 39.43 11.59 -3.18
N ALA A 865 39.59 12.57 -4.06
CA ALA A 865 40.54 13.66 -3.85
C ALA A 865 40.30 14.37 -2.49
N GLY A 866 41.36 14.55 -1.70
CA GLY A 866 41.31 15.19 -0.39
C GLY A 866 40.68 14.37 0.74
N CYS A 867 40.33 13.10 0.51
CA CYS A 867 39.66 12.22 1.47
C CYS A 867 40.59 11.08 1.95
N VAL A 868 40.47 10.69 3.23
CA VAL A 868 41.16 9.52 3.80
C VAL A 868 40.12 8.51 4.28
N PHE A 869 40.26 7.25 3.86
CA PHE A 869 39.33 6.17 4.17
C PHE A 869 39.92 5.13 5.13
N GLU A 870 39.08 4.59 6.01
CA GLU A 870 39.39 3.47 6.91
C GLU A 870 38.45 2.28 6.65
N PRO A 871 38.97 1.05 6.45
CA PRO A 871 40.39 0.74 6.33
C PRO A 871 40.97 1.34 5.05
N ALA A 872 42.27 1.67 5.06
CA ALA A 872 42.93 2.21 3.86
C ALA A 872 42.94 1.19 2.70
N GLN A 873 42.86 -0.09 3.02
CA GLN A 873 42.70 -1.20 2.08
C GLN A 873 42.03 -2.38 2.78
N ASP A 874 41.17 -3.08 2.05
CA ASP A 874 40.59 -4.37 2.43
C ASP A 874 41.33 -5.50 1.69
N LEU A 875 41.75 -6.53 2.42
CA LEU A 875 42.53 -7.65 1.90
C LEU A 875 41.72 -8.92 2.07
N TRP A 876 41.39 -9.55 0.96
CA TRP A 876 40.55 -10.73 0.93
C TRP A 876 41.22 -11.86 0.13
N SER A 877 41.20 -13.09 0.66
CA SER A 877 41.70 -14.28 -0.02
C SER A 877 40.52 -15.25 -0.22
N PRO A 878 40.03 -15.46 -1.45
CA PRO A 878 38.80 -16.22 -1.71
C PRO A 878 38.92 -17.72 -1.40
N ASP A 879 38.02 -18.28 -0.58
CA ASP A 879 37.85 -19.74 -0.35
C ASP A 879 36.94 -20.37 -1.45
N PRO A 880 37.18 -21.62 -1.91
CA PRO A 880 36.33 -22.34 -2.89
C PRO A 880 34.80 -22.19 -2.72
N ARG A 881 34.29 -21.99 -1.51
CA ARG A 881 32.85 -21.81 -1.24
C ARG A 881 32.34 -20.36 -1.33
N GLN A 882 33.22 -19.37 -1.27
CA GLN A 882 32.85 -17.96 -1.27
C GLN A 882 32.82 -17.40 -2.70
N ARG A 883 31.63 -16.97 -3.16
CA ARG A 883 31.41 -16.39 -4.50
C ARG A 883 31.25 -14.86 -4.49
N SER A 884 31.19 -14.25 -3.31
CA SER A 884 31.16 -12.81 -3.15
C SER A 884 31.89 -12.35 -1.88
N HIS A 885 32.35 -11.11 -1.88
CA HIS A 885 32.98 -10.44 -0.74
C HIS A 885 32.42 -9.03 -0.57
N ARG A 886 32.20 -8.63 0.69
CA ARG A 886 31.66 -7.32 1.05
C ARG A 886 32.72 -6.46 1.74
N SER A 887 33.02 -5.28 1.21
CA SER A 887 33.91 -4.31 1.86
C SER A 887 33.17 -3.05 2.34
N VAL A 888 33.70 -2.41 3.37
CA VAL A 888 33.14 -1.19 3.96
C VAL A 888 34.26 -0.17 4.16
N PHE A 889 34.13 1.01 3.56
CA PHE A 889 35.10 2.11 3.69
C PHE A 889 34.47 3.32 4.36
N ARG A 890 35.14 3.85 5.38
CA ARG A 890 34.65 4.96 6.21
C ARG A 890 35.51 6.19 6.00
N LEU A 891 34.91 7.35 5.75
CA LEU A 891 35.64 8.61 5.66
C LEU A 891 36.03 9.07 7.07
N MET A 892 37.33 9.26 7.33
CA MET A 892 37.86 9.64 8.65
C MET A 892 38.08 11.15 8.84
N GLY A 893 37.72 11.97 7.85
CA GLY A 893 37.83 13.43 7.86
C GLY A 893 38.74 13.99 6.74
N ALA A 894 38.47 15.22 6.29
CA ALA A 894 39.26 15.91 5.29
C ALA A 894 40.58 16.40 5.91
N GLN A 895 41.72 16.05 5.31
CA GLN A 895 42.97 16.74 5.61
C GLN A 895 42.90 18.14 4.99
N LEU A 896 42.98 19.18 5.84
CA LEU A 896 43.42 20.51 5.44
C LEU A 896 44.84 20.39 4.89
N ILE A 897 44.98 20.21 3.56
CA ILE A 897 46.24 20.53 2.90
C ILE A 897 46.18 22.02 2.58
N GLN A 898 46.76 22.79 3.50
CA GLN A 898 47.16 24.16 3.28
C GLN A 898 48.29 24.16 2.23
N ALA A 899 47.95 24.29 0.95
CA ALA A 899 48.92 24.58 -0.09
C ALA A 899 48.99 26.10 -0.30
N THR A 900 50.02 26.69 0.31
CA THR A 900 50.47 28.08 0.12
C THR A 900 50.56 28.44 -1.37
N PRO A 901 49.97 29.57 -1.82
CA PRO A 901 50.10 30.01 -3.20
C PRO A 901 51.55 30.44 -3.45
N THR A 902 52.23 29.76 -4.38
CA THR A 902 53.54 30.18 -4.89
C THR A 902 53.36 30.54 -6.38
N PRO A 903 53.87 31.72 -6.83
CA PRO A 903 53.47 32.34 -8.09
C PRO A 903 54.00 31.60 -9.34
N PRO A 904 53.40 31.84 -10.52
CA PRO A 904 53.81 31.17 -11.75
C PRO A 904 55.19 31.71 -12.22
N PRO A 905 56.13 30.83 -12.61
CA PRO A 905 57.34 31.27 -13.29
C PRO A 905 57.06 31.54 -14.78
N ALA A 906 57.73 32.59 -15.26
CA ALA A 906 57.69 33.12 -16.61
C ALA A 906 58.34 32.20 -17.66
N SER A 907 57.98 32.48 -18.92
CA SER A 907 58.38 31.89 -20.19
C SER A 907 59.90 31.89 -20.51
N ALA A 908 60.35 30.91 -21.30
CA ALA A 908 61.48 30.98 -22.27
C ALA A 908 61.47 29.71 -23.18
N GLU A 909 61.06 29.79 -24.46
CA GLU A 909 61.86 29.97 -25.71
C GLU A 909 62.70 28.75 -26.16
N THR A 910 62.24 27.93 -27.14
CA THR A 910 62.52 27.85 -28.62
C THR A 910 63.59 26.79 -29.01
N PRO A 911 63.57 26.08 -30.16
CA PRO A 911 63.76 26.65 -31.52
C PRO A 911 63.00 25.98 -32.73
N LEU A 912 62.75 26.79 -33.78
CA LEU A 912 62.46 26.46 -35.21
C LEU A 912 63.77 26.02 -35.94
N PRO A 913 63.80 25.38 -37.17
CA PRO A 913 63.26 25.88 -38.48
C PRO A 913 62.95 24.74 -39.53
N PRO A 914 62.83 24.90 -40.90
CA PRO A 914 62.90 26.09 -41.79
C PRO A 914 61.88 26.23 -42.98
N LEU A 915 61.79 27.50 -43.46
CA LEU A 915 61.73 28.07 -44.84
C LEU A 915 60.46 28.07 -45.75
N LEU A 916 60.04 29.33 -46.04
CA LEU A 916 59.17 29.94 -47.10
C LEU A 916 59.62 29.60 -48.55
N PRO A 917 58.85 29.81 -49.68
CA PRO A 917 58.21 31.10 -50.06
C PRO A 917 57.01 31.12 -51.07
N THR A 918 56.54 32.35 -51.36
CA THR A 918 55.83 32.87 -52.58
C THR A 918 54.30 33.03 -52.60
N LEU A 919 53.87 34.30 -52.72
CA LEU A 919 52.64 34.80 -53.36
C LEU A 919 52.80 34.70 -54.90
N PRO A 920 51.75 34.48 -55.71
CA PRO A 920 50.91 35.59 -56.16
C PRO A 920 49.42 35.26 -56.45
N ALA A 921 48.71 36.32 -56.85
CA ALA A 921 47.28 36.50 -57.01
C ALA A 921 46.54 35.64 -58.08
N THR A 922 45.21 35.76 -57.99
CA THR A 922 44.16 35.56 -58.99
C THR A 922 43.64 34.13 -59.22
N LEU A 923 42.39 33.90 -58.77
CA LEU A 923 41.25 33.62 -59.67
C LEU A 923 39.94 33.50 -58.86
N ALA A 924 39.05 34.45 -59.13
CA ALA A 924 37.59 34.35 -59.10
C ALA A 924 36.95 33.41 -58.05
N ALA A 925 36.65 33.94 -56.86
CA ALA A 925 35.49 33.50 -56.13
C ALA A 925 34.38 34.52 -56.40
N GLN A 926 33.37 34.05 -57.13
CA GLN A 926 32.13 34.75 -57.41
C GLN A 926 31.65 35.47 -56.16
N THR A 927 31.34 36.76 -56.26
CA THR A 927 30.45 37.43 -55.31
C THR A 927 29.23 36.52 -55.18
N PRO A 928 28.96 35.89 -54.02
CA PRO A 928 27.64 35.34 -53.80
C PRO A 928 26.76 36.59 -53.81
N THR A 929 25.99 36.75 -54.88
CA THR A 929 24.79 37.58 -54.88
C THR A 929 24.13 37.39 -53.53
N LEU A 930 24.09 38.47 -52.74
CA LEU A 930 23.31 38.53 -51.50
C LEU A 930 21.97 37.83 -51.77
N PRO A 931 21.63 36.75 -51.06
CA PRO A 931 20.28 36.20 -51.16
C PRO A 931 19.34 37.36 -50.88
N ALA A 932 18.43 37.61 -51.82
CA ALA A 932 17.44 38.66 -51.69
C ALA A 932 16.81 38.56 -50.30
N ALA A 933 16.76 39.69 -49.57
CA ALA A 933 16.04 39.77 -48.32
C ALA A 933 14.65 39.16 -48.56
N GLN A 934 14.28 38.17 -47.74
CA GLN A 934 12.92 37.64 -47.82
C GLN A 934 11.98 38.81 -47.51
N GLY A 935 10.87 38.89 -48.26
CA GLY A 935 9.83 39.87 -48.01
C GLY A 935 9.29 39.79 -46.58
N GLU A 936 8.32 40.63 -46.23
CA GLU A 936 7.74 40.62 -44.88
C GLU A 936 7.35 39.20 -44.47
N THR A 937 8.09 38.66 -43.51
CA THR A 937 8.00 37.26 -43.09
C THR A 937 7.22 37.21 -41.80
N SER A 938 6.15 36.40 -41.78
CA SER A 938 5.21 36.34 -40.66
C SER A 938 5.43 35.08 -39.84
N ILE A 939 5.62 35.25 -38.54
CA ILE A 939 5.59 34.15 -37.58
C ILE A 939 4.32 34.32 -36.76
N SER A 940 3.39 33.39 -36.87
CA SER A 940 2.10 33.44 -36.20
C SER A 940 1.84 32.20 -35.38
N GLY A 941 0.83 32.25 -34.54
CA GLY A 941 0.52 31.13 -33.67
C GLY A 941 -0.60 31.47 -32.71
N SER A 942 -1.01 30.48 -31.93
CA SER A 942 -1.91 30.71 -30.81
C SER A 942 -1.20 30.37 -29.50
N VAL A 943 -1.55 31.10 -28.46
CA VAL A 943 -1.19 30.77 -27.09
C VAL A 943 -2.42 30.20 -26.42
N TRP A 944 -2.49 28.88 -26.27
CA TRP A 944 -3.64 28.19 -25.69
C TRP A 944 -3.47 28.01 -24.20
N ARG A 945 -4.58 27.93 -23.46
CA ARG A 945 -4.57 27.21 -22.19
C ARG A 945 -4.39 25.73 -22.47
N LEU A 946 -3.47 25.10 -21.77
CA LEU A 946 -3.26 23.66 -21.87
C LEU A 946 -4.52 22.85 -21.46
N PHE A 947 -5.32 23.39 -20.53
CA PHE A 947 -6.58 22.79 -20.07
C PHE A 947 -7.80 23.66 -20.44
N PRO A 948 -8.72 23.17 -21.29
CA PRO A 948 -9.95 23.90 -21.62
C PRO A 948 -10.85 24.05 -20.38
N GLY A 949 -11.03 25.27 -19.88
CA GLY A 949 -12.00 25.58 -18.82
C GLY A 949 -11.45 26.11 -17.48
N SER A 950 -10.13 26.20 -17.30
CA SER A 950 -9.53 26.79 -16.09
C SER A 950 -9.75 28.32 -16.04
N PRO A 951 -10.07 28.93 -14.88
CA PRO A 951 -10.17 30.39 -14.78
C PRO A 951 -8.81 31.04 -15.08
N ALA A 952 -8.80 32.20 -15.75
CA ALA A 952 -7.56 32.94 -16.01
C ALA A 952 -6.99 33.46 -14.68
N ALA A 953 -5.81 32.98 -14.29
CA ALA A 953 -4.98 33.68 -13.30
C ALA A 953 -4.55 35.02 -13.94
N GLY A 954 -4.65 36.14 -13.23
CA GLY A 954 -4.19 37.44 -13.79
C GLY A 954 -2.67 37.36 -14.00
N VAL A 955 -2.03 37.85 -15.06
CA VAL A 955 -2.36 38.81 -16.13
C VAL A 955 -2.53 38.03 -17.43
N GLY A 956 -3.69 38.08 -18.07
CA GLY A 956 -4.03 37.22 -19.22
C GLY A 956 -3.30 37.49 -20.54
N ALA A 957 -1.97 37.68 -20.54
CA ALA A 957 -1.16 37.84 -21.76
C ALA A 957 0.26 37.23 -21.66
N ALA A 958 0.62 36.42 -22.66
CA ALA A 958 1.97 35.91 -22.91
C ALA A 958 2.83 36.89 -23.70
N ARG A 959 4.11 36.97 -23.38
CA ARG A 959 5.12 37.77 -24.09
C ARG A 959 5.94 36.86 -25.00
N LEU A 960 5.76 37.02 -26.31
CA LEU A 960 6.42 36.24 -27.35
C LEU A 960 7.70 36.96 -27.79
N ILE A 961 8.84 36.30 -27.63
CA ILE A 961 10.16 36.85 -27.95
C ILE A 961 10.79 36.03 -29.07
N LEU A 962 10.92 36.66 -30.24
CA LEU A 962 11.69 36.14 -31.35
C LEU A 962 13.16 36.55 -31.20
N THR A 963 14.07 35.61 -31.40
CA THR A 963 15.51 35.84 -31.47
C THR A 963 16.00 35.51 -32.87
N VAL A 964 16.76 36.40 -33.51
CA VAL A 964 17.39 36.20 -34.82
C VAL A 964 18.91 36.27 -34.64
N ASN A 965 19.62 35.17 -34.93
CA ASN A 965 21.06 35.01 -34.73
C ASN A 965 21.53 35.38 -33.31
N GLY A 966 20.73 35.03 -32.29
CA GLY A 966 21.00 35.36 -30.89
C GLY A 966 20.58 36.77 -30.45
N VAL A 967 20.02 37.58 -31.35
CA VAL A 967 19.54 38.94 -31.05
C VAL A 967 18.02 38.97 -30.89
N GLU A 968 17.55 39.34 -29.70
CA GLU A 968 16.12 39.49 -29.39
C GLU A 968 15.48 40.63 -30.21
N GLN A 969 14.35 40.33 -30.81
CA GLN A 969 13.46 41.29 -31.46
C GLN A 969 12.47 41.85 -30.44
N PRO A 970 11.80 42.98 -30.74
CA PRO A 970 10.78 43.52 -29.87
C PRO A 970 9.71 42.46 -29.55
N PRO A 971 9.39 42.25 -28.26
CA PRO A 971 8.38 41.26 -27.87
C PRO A 971 6.99 41.67 -28.36
N VAL A 972 6.16 40.68 -28.67
CA VAL A 972 4.72 40.86 -28.93
C VAL A 972 3.94 40.21 -27.80
N LEU A 973 2.88 40.88 -27.34
CA LEU A 973 1.97 40.34 -26.33
C LEU A 973 0.79 39.64 -27.02
N SER A 974 0.47 38.43 -26.57
CA SER A 974 -0.74 37.69 -26.95
C SER A 974 -1.59 37.47 -25.73
N GLY A 975 -2.90 37.59 -25.83
CA GLY A 975 -3.77 37.03 -24.79
C GLY A 975 -3.58 35.52 -24.67
N ILE A 976 -3.83 34.96 -23.49
CA ILE A 976 -4.01 33.51 -23.32
C ILE A 976 -5.36 33.12 -23.95
N ASP A 977 -5.39 32.02 -24.71
CA ASP A 977 -6.36 31.69 -25.77
C ASP A 977 -6.46 32.71 -26.91
N GLY A 978 -5.42 33.52 -27.07
CA GLY A 978 -5.27 34.48 -28.15
C GLY A 978 -4.33 33.98 -29.24
N SER A 979 -4.32 34.70 -30.36
CA SER A 979 -3.33 34.51 -31.42
C SER A 979 -2.33 35.66 -31.47
N TYR A 980 -1.12 35.35 -31.91
CA TYR A 980 -0.07 36.33 -32.13
C TYR A 980 0.41 36.32 -33.58
N SER A 981 1.01 37.44 -33.97
CA SER A 981 1.72 37.58 -35.23
C SER A 981 2.92 38.51 -35.02
N LEU A 982 4.08 38.04 -35.47
CA LEU A 982 5.36 38.73 -35.45
C LEU A 982 5.82 38.92 -36.89
N SER A 983 6.16 40.15 -37.26
CA SER A 983 6.86 40.44 -38.51
C SER A 983 8.37 40.47 -38.26
N ALA A 984 9.12 39.65 -39.00
CA ALA A 984 10.58 39.64 -38.98
C ALA A 984 11.13 40.16 -40.32
N PRO A 985 11.23 41.49 -40.52
CA PRO A 985 11.69 42.05 -41.78
C PRO A 985 13.19 41.80 -41.97
N GLY A 986 13.58 41.43 -43.20
CA GLY A 986 14.99 41.36 -43.59
C GLY A 986 15.72 40.06 -43.22
N LEU A 987 14.99 38.99 -42.91
CA LEU A 987 15.57 37.65 -42.74
C LEU A 987 16.33 37.20 -43.98
N ARG A 988 17.52 36.65 -43.76
CA ARG A 988 18.36 36.03 -44.78
C ARG A 988 18.28 34.52 -44.65
N VAL A 989 18.29 33.83 -45.79
CA VAL A 989 18.41 32.38 -45.82
C VAL A 989 19.65 31.96 -45.02
N GLY A 990 19.45 31.12 -44.01
CA GLY A 990 20.50 30.65 -43.12
C GLY A 990 20.51 31.29 -41.72
N ASP A 991 19.76 32.37 -41.49
CA ASP A 991 19.63 32.96 -40.16
C ASP A 991 19.03 31.96 -39.16
N GLN A 992 19.59 31.91 -37.94
CA GLN A 992 19.11 31.07 -36.85
C GLN A 992 17.98 31.79 -36.11
N LEU A 993 16.80 31.20 -36.03
CA LEU A 993 15.64 31.75 -35.34
C LEU A 993 15.30 30.91 -34.13
N SER A 994 14.93 31.57 -33.04
CA SER A 994 14.32 30.94 -31.88
C SER A 994 13.14 31.77 -31.39
N LEU A 995 12.03 31.12 -31.09
CA LEU A 995 10.84 31.75 -30.55
C LEU A 995 10.53 31.13 -29.19
N ARG A 996 10.37 31.97 -28.17
CA ARG A 996 9.92 31.55 -26.84
C ARG A 996 8.77 32.40 -26.37
N ALA A 997 7.96 31.85 -25.48
CA ALA A 997 6.92 32.56 -24.74
C ALA A 997 7.34 32.68 -23.27
N GLU A 998 7.08 33.83 -22.67
CA GLU A 998 7.29 34.08 -21.24
C GLU A 998 6.11 34.86 -20.65
N GLY A 999 5.87 34.70 -19.36
CA GLY A 999 4.82 35.36 -18.61
C GLY A 999 5.22 35.38 -17.15
N ASP A 1000 4.83 36.44 -16.42
CA ASP A 1000 5.28 36.64 -15.04
C ASP A 1000 4.81 35.50 -14.12
N GLU A 1001 3.68 34.89 -14.46
CA GLU A 1001 3.05 33.81 -13.69
C GLU A 1001 2.79 32.55 -14.52
N ASP A 1002 3.09 32.49 -15.81
CA ASP A 1002 2.76 31.35 -16.68
C ASP A 1002 4.01 30.57 -17.12
N GLN A 1003 3.93 29.23 -17.13
CA GLN A 1003 4.88 28.40 -17.88
C GLN A 1003 4.35 28.13 -19.29
N PHE A 1004 5.26 27.97 -20.25
CA PHE A 1004 4.90 27.76 -21.65
C PHE A 1004 5.52 26.49 -22.21
N GLU A 1005 4.69 25.74 -22.93
CA GLU A 1005 5.10 24.53 -23.64
C GLU A 1005 4.84 24.60 -25.15
N PRO A 1006 5.84 24.29 -25.99
CA PRO A 1006 7.22 24.01 -25.60
C PRO A 1006 7.91 25.29 -25.07
N SER A 1007 9.01 25.13 -24.32
CA SER A 1007 9.74 26.28 -23.78
C SER A 1007 10.35 27.17 -24.87
N ALA A 1008 10.70 26.59 -26.03
CA ALA A 1008 11.07 27.33 -27.24
C ALA A 1008 10.96 26.46 -28.51
N TYR A 1009 10.76 27.12 -29.65
CA TYR A 1009 11.02 26.58 -30.98
C TYR A 1009 12.35 27.12 -31.51
N SER A 1010 13.08 26.31 -32.29
CA SER A 1010 14.32 26.71 -32.94
C SER A 1010 14.40 26.18 -34.36
N TRP A 1011 14.64 27.05 -35.33
CA TRP A 1011 14.73 26.70 -36.75
C TRP A 1011 15.66 27.65 -37.51
N GLN A 1012 15.87 27.38 -38.79
CA GLN A 1012 16.69 28.21 -39.68
C GLN A 1012 15.81 28.85 -40.76
N ALA A 1013 16.08 30.10 -41.15
CA ALA A 1013 15.39 30.74 -42.28
C ALA A 1013 15.70 30.00 -43.58
N GLU A 1014 14.66 29.51 -44.25
CA GLU A 1014 14.79 28.71 -45.47
C GLU A 1014 14.32 29.48 -46.69
N ALA A 1015 15.00 29.26 -47.82
CA ALA A 1015 14.60 29.85 -49.10
C ALA A 1015 13.18 29.39 -49.49
N GLY A 1016 12.29 30.36 -49.72
CA GLY A 1016 10.90 30.10 -50.13
C GLY A 1016 9.89 29.93 -48.99
N VAL A 1017 10.33 29.90 -47.73
CA VAL A 1017 9.44 29.93 -46.57
C VAL A 1017 9.28 31.37 -46.10
N SER A 1018 8.03 31.86 -46.07
CA SER A 1018 7.68 33.24 -45.68
C SER A 1018 6.67 33.31 -44.54
N ALA A 1019 6.22 32.15 -44.06
CA ALA A 1019 5.33 32.04 -42.92
C ALA A 1019 5.69 30.81 -42.09
N TRP A 1020 5.72 30.97 -40.77
CA TRP A 1020 5.81 29.87 -39.82
C TRP A 1020 4.66 29.96 -38.81
N THR A 1021 4.16 28.79 -38.42
CA THR A 1021 3.11 28.67 -37.41
C THR A 1021 3.61 27.84 -36.24
N TYR A 1022 3.60 28.42 -35.05
CA TYR A 1022 4.03 27.77 -33.81
C TYR A 1022 3.01 28.05 -32.71
N ASP A 1023 2.50 27.02 -32.06
CA ASP A 1023 1.57 27.21 -30.95
C ASP A 1023 2.31 27.04 -29.63
N PHE A 1024 1.96 27.85 -28.63
CA PHE A 1024 2.39 27.67 -27.26
C PHE A 1024 1.19 27.30 -26.41
N TYR A 1025 1.42 26.47 -25.40
CA TYR A 1025 0.43 26.14 -24.40
C TYR A 1025 0.89 26.75 -23.09
N SER A 1026 0.16 27.78 -22.68
CA SER A 1026 0.26 28.38 -21.36
C SER A 1026 -0.38 27.45 -20.35
N TYR A 1027 0.31 27.24 -19.26
CA TYR A 1027 -0.25 26.57 -18.12
C TYR A 1027 0.22 27.24 -16.85
N TRP A 1028 -0.73 27.36 -15.94
CA TRP A 1028 -0.43 27.69 -14.57
C TRP A 1028 -0.18 26.38 -13.85
N GLY A 1029 1.09 26.01 -13.87
CA GLY A 1029 1.60 25.22 -12.80
C GLY A 1029 2.17 23.91 -13.17
N GLU A 1030 1.64 22.92 -12.50
CA GLU A 1030 2.30 21.66 -12.41
C GLU A 1030 1.38 20.68 -13.18
N ILE A 1031 1.83 20.19 -14.36
CA ILE A 1031 1.07 19.35 -15.29
C ILE A 1031 1.40 17.85 -15.14
N THR A 1032 0.55 17.03 -14.50
CA THR A 1032 0.73 15.58 -14.55
C THR A 1032 0.42 15.00 -15.93
N THR A 1033 1.28 14.09 -16.42
CA THR A 1033 0.96 13.26 -17.59
C THR A 1033 0.45 11.89 -17.15
N SER A 1034 -0.84 11.64 -17.31
CA SER A 1034 -1.32 10.28 -17.53
C SER A 1034 -0.85 9.82 -18.91
N ALA A 1035 -0.03 8.77 -19.02
CA ALA A 1035 0.16 8.11 -20.31
C ALA A 1035 -0.82 6.94 -20.41
N PRO A 1036 -1.65 6.95 -21.46
CA PRO A 1036 -1.50 5.95 -22.50
C PRO A 1036 -1.02 6.58 -23.81
N ASP A 1037 -0.40 5.78 -24.67
CA ASP A 1037 -0.03 6.20 -26.02
C ASP A 1037 -1.28 6.48 -26.86
N ASP A 1038 -1.46 7.73 -27.29
CA ASP A 1038 -2.62 8.17 -28.07
C ASP A 1038 -2.35 8.17 -29.58
N GLN A 1039 -3.35 7.74 -30.35
CA GLN A 1039 -3.28 7.62 -31.81
C GLN A 1039 -3.62 8.96 -32.49
N ASN A 1040 -2.60 9.67 -32.98
CA ASN A 1040 -2.71 10.97 -33.63
C ASN A 1040 -2.72 10.82 -35.15
N ARG A 1041 -3.58 11.55 -35.86
CA ARG A 1041 -3.61 11.55 -37.32
C ARG A 1041 -2.73 12.67 -37.88
N LEU A 1042 -1.70 12.29 -38.63
CA LEU A 1042 -0.89 13.21 -39.43
C LEU A 1042 -1.26 13.04 -40.89
N TYR A 1043 -1.70 14.12 -41.50
CA TYR A 1043 -2.09 14.13 -42.91
C TYR A 1043 -1.59 15.39 -43.60
N GLY A 1044 -1.60 15.37 -44.92
CA GLY A 1044 -1.24 16.55 -45.70
C GLY A 1044 -0.81 16.18 -47.10
N ARG A 1045 -0.13 17.13 -47.75
CA ARG A 1045 0.17 17.03 -49.17
C ARG A 1045 1.61 17.42 -49.47
N VAL A 1046 2.28 16.57 -50.24
CA VAL A 1046 3.57 16.85 -50.86
C VAL A 1046 3.34 17.27 -52.31
N THR A 1047 3.68 18.52 -52.64
CA THR A 1047 3.54 19.06 -53.99
C THR A 1047 4.90 19.37 -54.62
N GLY A 1048 5.00 19.26 -55.94
CA GLY A 1048 6.16 19.71 -56.71
C GLY A 1048 6.20 21.22 -56.80
N SER A 1049 7.27 21.76 -57.40
CA SER A 1049 7.47 23.20 -57.59
C SER A 1049 6.39 23.90 -58.42
N GLN A 1050 5.54 23.15 -59.13
CA GLN A 1050 4.39 23.63 -59.91
C GLN A 1050 3.03 23.39 -59.21
N GLY A 1051 3.03 22.98 -57.94
CA GLY A 1051 1.81 22.70 -57.16
C GLY A 1051 1.11 21.38 -57.48
N GLN A 1052 1.67 20.57 -58.38
CA GLN A 1052 1.20 19.21 -58.70
C GLN A 1052 1.58 18.24 -57.57
N GLY A 1053 0.80 17.20 -57.31
CA GLY A 1053 1.13 16.19 -56.28
C GLY A 1053 2.38 15.37 -56.61
N VAL A 1054 3.21 15.07 -55.61
CA VAL A 1054 4.36 14.17 -55.74
C VAL A 1054 4.00 12.81 -55.15
N ALA A 1055 3.88 11.79 -56.00
CA ALA A 1055 3.52 10.44 -55.61
C ALA A 1055 4.75 9.60 -55.20
N GLY A 1056 4.57 8.61 -54.33
CA GLY A 1056 5.59 7.60 -54.03
C GLY A 1056 6.66 8.00 -53.02
N VAL A 1057 6.56 9.18 -52.38
CA VAL A 1057 7.52 9.64 -51.37
C VAL A 1057 6.98 9.37 -49.97
N TYR A 1058 7.87 9.13 -49.00
CA TYR A 1058 7.49 8.97 -47.59
C TYR A 1058 7.77 10.24 -46.80
N VAL A 1059 6.97 10.45 -45.76
CA VAL A 1059 7.16 11.49 -44.75
C VAL A 1059 7.71 10.83 -43.49
N VAL A 1060 8.81 11.35 -42.96
CA VAL A 1060 9.46 10.84 -41.76
C VAL A 1060 9.00 11.67 -40.56
N VAL A 1061 8.74 10.99 -39.44
CA VAL A 1061 8.31 11.55 -38.17
C VAL A 1061 9.31 11.16 -37.09
N GLN A 1062 9.81 12.16 -36.37
CA GLN A 1062 10.72 12.01 -35.23
C GLN A 1062 10.09 12.57 -33.97
N MET A 1063 10.15 11.80 -32.89
CA MET A 1063 9.63 12.15 -31.58
C MET A 1063 10.79 12.54 -30.66
N GLY A 1064 10.81 13.79 -30.19
CA GLY A 1064 11.89 14.36 -29.39
C GLY A 1064 13.24 14.22 -30.09
N THR A 1065 14.21 13.64 -29.38
CA THR A 1065 15.54 13.31 -29.90
C THR A 1065 15.71 11.83 -30.22
N SER A 1066 14.62 11.07 -30.31
CA SER A 1066 14.65 9.62 -30.55
C SER A 1066 15.27 9.29 -31.91
N ASP A 1067 16.03 8.20 -31.96
CA ASP A 1067 16.56 7.59 -33.17
C ASP A 1067 15.57 6.61 -33.83
N ALA A 1068 14.47 6.29 -33.15
CA ALA A 1068 13.36 5.50 -33.68
C ALA A 1068 12.44 6.34 -34.59
N LEU A 1069 12.82 6.49 -35.86
CA LEU A 1069 12.08 7.25 -36.88
C LEU A 1069 10.87 6.47 -37.41
N GLN A 1070 9.70 7.11 -37.48
CA GLN A 1070 8.50 6.56 -38.12
C GLN A 1070 8.34 7.09 -39.55
N ARG A 1071 7.70 6.33 -40.45
CA ARG A 1071 7.44 6.73 -41.85
C ARG A 1071 5.93 6.67 -42.16
N LEU A 1072 5.42 7.73 -42.78
CA LEU A 1072 4.06 7.87 -43.28
C LEU A 1072 4.07 7.92 -44.81
N GLY A 1073 3.09 7.26 -45.42
CA GLY A 1073 3.00 7.11 -46.87
C GLY A 1073 3.32 5.68 -47.35
N PRO A 1074 3.64 5.50 -48.64
CA PRO A 1074 4.01 6.55 -49.59
C PRO A 1074 2.82 7.43 -50.00
N THR A 1075 3.11 8.65 -50.45
CA THR A 1075 2.09 9.59 -50.95
C THR A 1075 1.34 9.03 -52.18
N ASP A 1076 0.06 9.36 -52.29
CA ASP A 1076 -0.77 8.96 -53.42
C ASP A 1076 -0.46 9.73 -54.71
N ALA A 1077 -1.18 9.43 -55.79
CA ALA A 1077 -1.01 10.08 -57.10
C ALA A 1077 -1.21 11.62 -57.06
N ASN A 1078 -1.94 12.12 -56.06
CA ASN A 1078 -2.21 13.54 -55.85
C ASN A 1078 -1.29 14.15 -54.79
N GLY A 1079 -0.33 13.39 -54.26
CA GLY A 1079 0.65 13.82 -53.26
C GLY A 1079 0.17 13.75 -51.82
N PHE A 1080 -1.00 13.15 -51.53
CA PHE A 1080 -1.52 13.08 -50.18
C PHE A 1080 -0.85 11.96 -49.38
N PHE A 1081 -0.54 12.26 -48.12
CA PHE A 1081 -0.25 11.27 -47.09
C PHE A 1081 -1.26 11.42 -45.96
N ASP A 1082 -1.61 10.30 -45.35
CA ASP A 1082 -2.50 10.21 -44.20
C ASP A 1082 -2.06 8.98 -43.42
N GLY A 1083 -1.79 9.15 -42.14
CA GLY A 1083 -1.40 8.05 -41.29
C GLY A 1083 -1.49 8.39 -39.83
N TYR A 1084 -1.67 7.35 -39.05
CA TYR A 1084 -1.77 7.47 -37.62
C TYR A 1084 -0.43 7.14 -36.97
N VAL A 1085 0.04 8.04 -36.12
CA VAL A 1085 1.24 7.89 -35.31
C VAL A 1085 0.85 7.87 -33.84
N ARG A 1086 1.48 7.00 -33.07
CA ARG A 1086 1.40 7.08 -31.61
C ARG A 1086 2.43 8.09 -31.15
N LEU A 1087 1.97 9.16 -30.51
CA LEU A 1087 2.81 10.21 -29.98
C LEU A 1087 2.69 10.18 -28.46
N PRO A 1088 3.81 10.10 -27.72
CA PRO A 1088 3.80 10.32 -26.28
C PRO A 1088 3.29 11.72 -25.95
N ALA A 1089 2.53 11.86 -24.86
CA ALA A 1089 2.15 13.18 -24.37
C ALA A 1089 3.38 14.08 -24.16
N ARG A 1090 3.21 15.38 -24.42
CA ARG A 1090 4.22 16.43 -24.25
C ARG A 1090 5.53 16.17 -25.00
N VAL A 1091 5.42 15.66 -26.22
CA VAL A 1091 6.59 15.41 -27.08
C VAL A 1091 6.70 16.44 -28.20
N MET A 1092 7.93 16.89 -28.46
CA MET A 1092 8.24 17.66 -29.66
C MET A 1092 8.29 16.74 -30.87
N VAL A 1093 7.51 17.03 -31.91
CA VAL A 1093 7.47 16.21 -33.13
C VAL A 1093 8.11 16.99 -34.28
N THR A 1094 9.07 16.35 -34.96
CA THR A 1094 9.71 16.89 -36.16
C THR A 1094 9.35 16.02 -37.37
N VAL A 1095 8.88 16.63 -38.45
CA VAL A 1095 8.37 15.96 -39.65
C VAL A 1095 9.08 16.46 -40.91
N TRP A 1096 9.50 15.57 -41.81
CA TRP A 1096 10.12 15.95 -43.10
C TRP A 1096 9.87 14.93 -44.22
N VAL A 1097 10.02 15.33 -45.48
CA VAL A 1097 9.92 14.41 -46.63
C VAL A 1097 11.26 13.67 -46.81
N GLU A 1098 11.18 12.35 -46.96
CA GLU A 1098 12.33 11.49 -47.24
C GLU A 1098 12.94 11.85 -48.61
N GLY A 1099 14.22 12.26 -48.62
CA GLY A 1099 14.96 12.62 -49.84
C GLY A 1099 15.38 14.09 -49.97
N GLY A 1100 15.00 14.97 -49.04
CA GLY A 1100 15.41 16.39 -49.02
C GLY A 1100 14.88 17.22 -50.21
N GLY A 1101 15.14 18.54 -50.21
CA GLY A 1101 14.75 19.43 -51.31
C GLY A 1101 13.28 19.90 -51.28
N TYR A 1102 12.66 19.90 -50.12
CA TYR A 1102 11.30 20.42 -49.88
C TYR A 1102 11.33 21.62 -48.94
N ALA A 1103 10.34 22.50 -49.05
CA ALA A 1103 10.09 23.64 -48.19
C ALA A 1103 8.69 23.49 -47.53
N PRO A 1104 8.58 23.60 -46.19
CA PRO A 1104 9.72 23.69 -45.27
C PRO A 1104 10.55 22.39 -45.30
N SER A 1105 11.84 22.45 -44.99
CA SER A 1105 12.72 21.28 -44.96
C SER A 1105 12.37 20.38 -43.78
N ARG A 1106 11.85 20.98 -42.71
CA ARG A 1106 11.28 20.33 -41.53
C ARG A 1106 10.09 21.15 -41.02
N ALA A 1107 9.05 20.46 -40.59
CA ALA A 1107 7.96 21.04 -39.80
C ALA A 1107 8.08 20.57 -38.35
N GLN A 1108 7.78 21.44 -37.40
CA GLN A 1108 7.79 21.12 -35.96
C GLN A 1108 6.47 21.52 -35.32
N PHE A 1109 5.99 20.67 -34.42
CA PHE A 1109 4.86 20.98 -33.54
C PHE A 1109 5.03 20.26 -32.21
N PHE A 1110 4.43 20.81 -31.16
CA PHE A 1110 4.38 20.16 -29.85
C PHE A 1110 3.08 19.37 -29.75
N HIS A 1111 3.16 18.10 -29.41
CA HIS A 1111 1.98 17.31 -29.07
C HIS A 1111 1.75 17.44 -27.57
N ALA A 1112 0.72 18.20 -27.18
CA ALA A 1112 0.41 18.48 -25.80
C ALA A 1112 -0.16 17.23 -25.09
N TYR A 1113 -1.40 16.85 -25.38
CA TYR A 1113 -2.10 15.79 -24.65
C TYR A 1113 -3.19 15.08 -25.46
N GLN A 1114 -4.11 15.82 -26.07
CA GLN A 1114 -5.23 15.21 -26.80
C GLN A 1114 -4.81 14.80 -28.22
N PRO A 1115 -5.39 13.72 -28.78
CA PRO A 1115 -5.23 13.38 -30.18
C PRO A 1115 -5.66 14.57 -31.04
N GLU A 1116 -4.71 15.13 -31.80
CA GLU A 1116 -4.98 16.26 -32.68
C GLU A 1116 -4.63 15.90 -34.12
N ASP A 1117 -5.62 16.10 -34.99
CA ASP A 1117 -5.46 16.00 -36.44
C ASP A 1117 -4.56 17.15 -36.92
N ARG A 1118 -3.32 16.87 -37.30
CA ARG A 1118 -2.37 17.88 -37.78
C ARG A 1118 -2.15 17.76 -39.29
N ALA A 1119 -2.46 18.85 -40.00
CA ALA A 1119 -2.22 19.00 -41.43
C ALA A 1119 -0.82 19.58 -41.69
N ILE A 1120 0.05 18.85 -42.41
CA ILE A 1120 1.44 19.27 -42.71
C ILE A 1120 1.69 19.18 -44.21
N ASN A 1121 2.04 20.30 -44.85
CA ASN A 1121 2.26 20.36 -46.29
C ASN A 1121 3.72 20.67 -46.64
N PHE A 1122 4.20 20.06 -47.72
CA PHE A 1122 5.57 20.23 -48.21
C PHE A 1122 5.56 20.56 -49.69
N THR A 1123 6.37 21.53 -50.12
CA THR A 1123 6.52 21.89 -51.53
C THR A 1123 7.96 21.68 -51.98
N GLN A 1124 8.17 20.92 -53.06
CA GLN A 1124 9.49 20.70 -53.62
C GLN A 1124 10.06 22.03 -54.11
N ILE A 1125 11.25 22.38 -53.61
CA ILE A 1125 11.95 23.57 -54.05
C ILE A 1125 12.39 23.33 -55.49
N PRO A 1126 12.09 24.22 -56.45
CA PRO A 1126 12.59 24.07 -57.81
C PRO A 1126 14.12 23.99 -57.73
N ALA A 1127 14.68 22.89 -58.27
CA ALA A 1127 16.12 22.76 -58.38
C ALA A 1127 16.64 24.02 -59.08
N GLN A 1128 17.36 24.87 -58.35
CA GLN A 1128 18.06 25.98 -58.98
C GLN A 1128 19.00 25.35 -59.98
N GLY A 1129 18.73 25.58 -61.27
CA GLY A 1129 19.62 25.19 -62.34
C GLY A 1129 21.01 25.70 -61.98
N LYS A 1130 21.98 24.77 -62.04
CA LYS A 1130 23.40 25.10 -62.01
C LYS A 1130 23.74 26.23 -62.99
#